data_AF-A0A9P6BMT7-F1
#
_entry.id   AF-A0A9P6BMT7-F1
#
_cell.length_a   1.000
_cell.length_b   1.000
_cell.length_c   1.000
_cell.angle_alpha   90.00
_cell.angle_beta   90.00
_cell.angle_gamma   90.00
#
_symmetry.space_group_name_H-M   'P 1'
#
loop_
_entity.id
_entity.type
_entity.pdbx_description
1 polymer ?
#
loop_
_entity_poly.entity_id
_entity_poly.type
_entity_poly.pdbx_seq_one_letter_code
_entity_poly.pdbx_strand_id
1 'polypeptide(L)'
;MGSLESTQGEIEGGERPSRKAAAKAALAIKSEAQDNLTDIPISLGEDYSKKKSITTGDSDYNAFAEIMSNRSRANTEAATKAPKPSRSKKAISSTTTATSTTTTTSVTMGTDNSTTSSIVPDLEDLVIDATKFRISKRHSQSYHHFTTEKSRQRVHNDLLAWFDIHHRKLPWRRDFHGPKLPGDERPGQRAYEVWVSEIMCQQTQIATVIPYFNTWMAKWPTIADLAAADLEEVNKVWTGLGYYSRASRLHSGAQKVLKDFNGVLPSDPIVLEKEVPGIGRYTAGAIASHAYNVPAELVDGNVIRVLSRLRAIGGDVKSPKVIDLHWRIAKELVHQERPGCFNQGLMELGAMVCTPQNPRCDECPLQTSCRAYAETLDLKKSRQEIIGASQKRSIKEDGDEDPSDVCTLCLPETEAEGKDLGQVTQYPRKAAKKAPRDEECAVSILERRRKSQDSKEPVSEFLLVKRPDKGLLAGMWEFPTVEQDQLQEINLTSSGGAGGRSGSNSKTQKSTPSSSSPSPSTYKQRSEASRRYMDGTLQLDWIKNCKNVQRRDLGSVQHLFSHIRKVYHVEWVLVKDIVDNSSARKEEGKKDGKKKSVGGSPETEWLTVEELAKAAIPTGINKTFQLLQKYKAGVGKNDDDGGGNDDDRAVSSSGGKRRKTEDVDGVVKSKTKKVKREDGLSDISKFFKPILALQIKAELENITELIPADADHTWHFKVQCTKCREIDSNFITMNAIEKAEMGSGRGEANLVMKCKFCKCESSADFASKPVAYEIENSDKYATIATIECRGLELVGFEPRSGWKAKGAESGTVFEDIDLTDGDWADYDEKSELPVGISSIESKFVKVK
;
A
#
# COMPACT_ATOMS: atom_id res chain seq x y z
N MET A 1 20.69 47.80 -20.87
CA MET A 1 21.29 48.49 -22.03
C MET A 1 22.75 48.06 -22.13
N GLY A 2 23.18 47.56 -23.30
CA GLY A 2 24.56 47.14 -23.68
C GLY A 2 24.95 45.76 -23.11
N SER A 3 25.02 44.64 -23.84
CA SER A 3 25.50 44.28 -25.19
C SER A 3 27.01 44.45 -25.39
N LEU A 4 27.57 43.45 -26.11
CA LEU A 4 28.93 43.29 -26.67
C LEU A 4 29.87 42.42 -25.80
N GLU A 5 30.61 41.44 -26.32
CA GLU A 5 30.59 40.76 -27.61
C GLU A 5 31.49 39.51 -27.51
N SER A 6 31.24 38.57 -28.41
CA SER A 6 31.95 37.32 -28.65
C SER A 6 33.39 37.48 -29.14
N THR A 7 34.27 36.56 -28.75
CA THR A 7 35.35 36.07 -29.63
C THR A 7 35.51 34.56 -29.46
N GLN A 8 35.34 33.84 -30.58
CA GLN A 8 35.72 32.44 -30.76
C GLN A 8 37.22 32.34 -31.03
N GLY A 9 37.82 31.25 -30.56
CA GLY A 9 39.16 30.81 -30.95
C GLY A 9 39.34 29.34 -30.56
N GLU A 10 39.10 28.45 -31.52
CA GLU A 10 39.49 27.03 -31.47
C GLU A 10 40.99 26.91 -31.69
N ILE A 11 41.71 26.16 -30.83
CA ILE A 11 42.84 25.29 -31.24
C ILE A 11 42.86 24.05 -30.32
N GLU A 12 42.98 22.91 -30.97
CA GLU A 12 42.96 21.53 -30.49
C GLU A 12 44.18 21.12 -29.63
N GLY A 13 43.96 20.10 -28.78
CA GLY A 13 44.91 19.00 -28.59
C GLY A 13 45.98 19.11 -27.49
N GLY A 14 45.83 18.30 -26.41
CA GLY A 14 46.98 17.85 -25.62
C GLY A 14 46.77 17.61 -24.12
N GLU A 15 46.69 16.33 -23.75
CA GLU A 15 47.08 15.72 -22.46
C GLU A 15 46.20 15.86 -21.20
N ARG A 16 45.72 14.69 -20.74
CA ARG A 16 45.13 14.45 -19.40
C ARG A 16 46.23 14.49 -18.32
N PRO A 17 46.06 15.23 -17.21
CA PRO A 17 47.02 15.19 -16.12
C PRO A 17 46.91 13.91 -15.28
N SER A 18 48.07 13.37 -14.90
CA SER A 18 48.20 12.12 -14.14
C SER A 18 47.66 12.22 -12.70
N ARG A 19 47.15 11.09 -12.17
CA ARG A 19 46.59 10.91 -10.81
C ARG A 19 47.52 11.33 -9.65
N LYS A 20 48.78 11.68 -9.89
CA LYS A 20 49.72 12.15 -8.86
C LYS A 20 49.71 13.68 -8.65
N ALA A 21 49.20 14.47 -9.60
CA ALA A 21 49.13 15.93 -9.45
C ALA A 21 47.93 16.38 -8.58
N ALA A 22 46.79 15.69 -8.67
CA ALA A 22 45.59 15.99 -7.86
C ALA A 22 45.78 15.67 -6.36
N ALA A 23 46.59 14.65 -6.03
CA ALA A 23 46.87 14.28 -4.64
C ALA A 23 47.79 15.29 -3.92
N LYS A 24 48.61 16.05 -4.65
CA LYS A 24 49.53 17.05 -4.07
C LYS A 24 48.83 18.40 -3.82
N ALA A 25 47.80 18.73 -4.60
CA ALA A 25 46.95 19.90 -4.35
C ALA A 25 45.97 19.70 -3.17
N ALA A 26 45.48 18.47 -2.96
CA ALA A 26 44.60 18.13 -1.84
C ALA A 26 45.31 18.08 -0.46
N LEU A 27 46.64 17.91 -0.45
CA LEU A 27 47.46 17.95 0.76
C LEU A 27 47.88 19.38 1.17
N ALA A 28 47.94 20.33 0.21
CA ALA A 28 48.25 21.73 0.48
C ALA A 28 47.05 22.51 1.07
N ILE A 29 45.81 22.12 0.74
CA ILE A 29 44.59 22.74 1.30
C ILE A 29 44.29 22.23 2.73
N LYS A 30 44.88 21.09 3.14
CA LYS A 30 44.75 20.55 4.50
C LYS A 30 45.73 21.16 5.52
N SER A 31 46.73 21.92 5.10
CA SER A 31 47.69 22.57 6.02
C SER A 31 47.43 24.05 6.28
N GLU A 32 46.48 24.70 5.57
CA GLU A 32 46.11 26.11 5.78
C GLU A 32 44.81 26.31 6.59
N ALA A 33 44.16 25.24 7.02
CA ALA A 33 42.93 25.31 7.83
C ALA A 33 43.13 24.93 9.32
N GLN A 34 44.39 24.71 9.76
CA GLN A 34 44.70 24.28 11.13
C GLN A 34 45.26 25.40 12.03
N ASP A 35 45.61 26.57 11.48
CA ASP A 35 46.13 27.70 12.23
C ASP A 35 45.30 28.96 11.95
N ASN A 36 44.29 29.21 12.80
CA ASN A 36 43.75 30.54 13.16
C ASN A 36 42.40 30.39 13.90
N LEU A 37 42.47 29.95 15.15
CA LEU A 37 41.32 29.93 16.06
C LEU A 37 41.73 30.52 17.41
N THR A 38 41.92 31.83 17.43
CA THR A 38 41.90 32.67 18.64
C THR A 38 41.49 34.10 18.27
N ASP A 39 40.40 34.57 18.89
CA ASP A 39 40.07 35.96 19.27
C ASP A 39 39.40 36.98 18.30
N ILE A 40 38.09 37.24 18.60
CA ILE A 40 37.37 38.56 18.75
C ILE A 40 36.92 39.31 17.45
N PRO A 41 35.83 40.16 17.40
CA PRO A 41 34.53 40.27 18.11
C PRO A 41 33.29 40.36 17.16
N ILE A 42 32.08 40.25 17.73
CA ILE A 42 30.79 40.57 17.09
C ILE A 42 30.52 42.09 17.14
N SER A 43 30.27 42.70 15.98
CA SER A 43 29.75 44.08 15.86
C SER A 43 28.31 44.04 15.35
N LEU A 44 27.36 44.43 16.20
CA LEU A 44 25.99 44.79 15.81
C LEU A 44 25.99 46.25 15.34
N GLY A 45 25.44 46.50 14.16
CA GLY A 45 25.20 47.83 13.61
C GLY A 45 23.89 47.84 12.83
N GLU A 46 22.90 48.51 13.40
CA GLU A 46 21.62 48.89 12.82
C GLU A 46 21.82 49.70 11.54
N ASP A 47 20.93 49.56 10.55
CA ASP A 47 20.23 50.73 10.01
C ASP A 47 19.17 50.44 8.92
N TYR A 48 18.17 51.33 8.89
CA TYR A 48 17.15 51.59 7.87
C TYR A 48 15.85 50.75 7.83
N SER A 49 14.95 51.15 8.75
CA SER A 49 13.50 51.21 8.51
C SER A 49 13.13 52.43 7.66
N LYS A 50 12.20 52.29 6.69
CA LYS A 50 11.27 53.36 6.27
C LYS A 50 10.06 52.82 5.48
N LYS A 51 8.91 52.80 6.19
CA LYS A 51 7.57 53.34 5.87
C LYS A 51 6.88 52.87 4.55
N LYS A 52 5.57 52.55 4.47
CA LYS A 52 4.35 52.94 5.23
C LYS A 52 3.19 51.99 4.77
N SER A 53 2.49 51.29 5.67
CA SER A 53 1.17 51.60 6.29
C SER A 53 -0.05 51.34 5.36
N ILE A 54 -1.08 50.56 5.71
CA ILE A 54 -2.17 50.90 6.68
C ILE A 54 -3.04 49.62 6.94
N THR A 55 -3.02 49.07 8.18
CA THR A 55 -4.11 48.91 9.21
C THR A 55 -5.26 47.93 8.89
N THR A 56 -5.72 47.01 9.75
CA THR A 56 -6.10 47.05 11.21
C THR A 56 -6.01 45.63 11.83
N GLY A 57 -5.41 45.38 13.02
CA GLY A 57 -5.97 45.39 14.41
C GLY A 57 -6.56 43.99 14.77
N ASP A 58 -6.25 43.24 15.84
CA ASP A 58 -5.61 43.40 17.17
C ASP A 58 -4.99 42.04 17.60
N SER A 59 -3.75 41.97 18.10
CA SER A 59 -3.27 42.01 19.50
C SER A 59 -3.49 40.72 20.33
N ASP A 60 -2.47 39.85 20.33
CA ASP A 60 -2.00 39.07 21.50
C ASP A 60 -0.76 38.24 21.11
N TYR A 61 0.38 38.90 20.95
CA TYR A 61 1.69 38.26 20.78
C TYR A 61 2.76 39.22 21.33
N ASN A 62 2.96 39.22 22.65
CA ASN A 62 4.19 39.70 23.29
C ASN A 62 4.26 39.31 24.77
N ALA A 63 4.44 38.01 25.04
CA ALA A 63 4.76 37.52 26.39
C ALA A 63 5.86 36.42 26.41
N PHE A 64 6.59 36.23 25.30
CA PHE A 64 7.56 35.13 25.19
C PHE A 64 9.04 35.57 25.10
N ALA A 65 9.33 36.87 24.96
CA ALA A 65 10.70 37.37 24.83
C ALA A 65 11.37 37.73 26.18
N GLU A 66 10.62 37.84 27.28
CA GLU A 66 11.15 38.35 28.55
C GLU A 66 11.61 37.25 29.54
N ILE A 67 11.34 35.97 29.26
CA ILE A 67 11.67 34.85 30.17
C ILE A 67 13.03 34.20 29.86
N MET A 68 13.57 34.39 28.65
CA MET A 68 14.83 33.74 28.23
C MET A 68 16.10 34.55 28.59
N SER A 69 15.98 35.81 29.02
CA SER A 69 17.15 36.64 29.39
C SER A 69 17.53 36.53 30.88
N ASN A 70 16.59 36.15 31.75
CA ASN A 70 16.81 36.13 33.20
C ASN A 70 17.31 34.80 33.79
N ARG A 71 17.57 33.78 32.96
CA ARG A 71 18.00 32.44 33.43
C ARG A 71 19.49 32.15 33.31
N SER A 72 20.29 33.02 32.69
CA SER A 72 21.75 32.85 32.52
C SER A 72 22.60 33.47 33.64
N ARG A 73 21.99 34.10 34.65
CA ARG A 73 22.71 34.83 35.70
C ARG A 73 22.62 34.23 37.12
N ALA A 74 22.03 33.04 37.28
CA ALA A 74 21.78 32.42 38.58
C ALA A 74 22.47 31.06 38.81
N ASN A 75 23.56 30.74 38.08
CA ASN A 75 24.25 29.46 38.24
C ASN A 75 25.79 29.59 38.25
N THR A 76 26.30 30.61 38.93
CA THR A 76 27.73 30.75 39.26
C THR A 76 27.91 31.18 40.71
N GLU A 77 27.35 30.43 41.66
CA GLU A 77 27.75 30.51 43.06
C GLU A 77 27.19 29.29 43.81
N ALA A 78 28.07 28.33 44.16
CA ALA A 78 27.97 27.32 45.21
C ALA A 78 28.55 25.96 44.78
N ALA A 79 29.89 25.87 44.72
CA ALA A 79 30.59 24.60 44.70
C ALA A 79 31.85 24.68 45.58
N THR A 80 31.70 24.51 46.89
CA THR A 80 32.81 24.09 47.77
C THR A 80 32.28 23.33 48.99
N LYS A 81 32.44 21.99 48.98
CA LYS A 81 32.99 21.14 50.06
C LYS A 81 32.45 19.71 49.98
N ALA A 82 33.34 18.77 49.66
CA ALA A 82 33.20 17.36 49.96
C ALA A 82 33.62 17.07 51.42
N PRO A 83 33.20 15.93 52.01
CA PRO A 83 34.20 15.00 52.51
C PRO A 83 33.92 13.51 52.18
N LYS A 84 35.00 12.74 52.28
CA LYS A 84 35.26 11.34 51.88
C LYS A 84 34.96 10.32 53.02
N PRO A 85 35.09 8.99 52.79
CA PRO A 85 34.29 7.91 53.41
C PRO A 85 34.94 7.22 54.61
N SER A 86 34.18 6.36 55.31
CA SER A 86 34.70 5.41 56.31
C SER A 86 34.25 3.96 56.06
N ARG A 87 35.05 3.02 56.57
CA ARG A 87 35.25 1.63 56.13
C ARG A 87 35.24 0.73 57.38
N SER A 88 34.53 -0.41 57.38
CA SER A 88 34.89 -1.67 58.09
C SER A 88 33.86 -2.76 57.74
N LYS A 89 34.21 -3.86 57.04
CA LYS A 89 34.89 -5.13 57.43
C LYS A 89 34.09 -6.05 58.38
N LYS A 90 33.55 -7.14 57.85
CA LYS A 90 33.86 -8.53 58.29
C LYS A 90 33.37 -9.57 57.26
N ALA A 91 34.19 -10.58 57.06
CA ALA A 91 34.01 -11.72 56.16
C ALA A 91 33.31 -12.89 56.87
N ILE A 92 32.76 -13.85 56.10
CA ILE A 92 33.00 -15.30 56.20
C ILE A 92 32.33 -16.03 55.02
N SER A 93 33.01 -17.07 54.56
CA SER A 93 32.76 -18.00 53.47
C SER A 93 31.62 -19.00 53.75
N SER A 94 30.89 -19.45 52.72
CA SER A 94 30.90 -20.85 52.23
C SER A 94 29.68 -21.23 51.39
N THR A 95 29.97 -21.91 50.28
CA THR A 95 29.22 -22.91 49.51
C THR A 95 28.06 -23.61 50.26
N THR A 96 26.92 -23.86 49.62
CA THR A 96 26.39 -25.19 49.20
C THR A 96 24.93 -25.09 48.72
N THR A 97 24.62 -25.93 47.74
CA THR A 97 23.37 -26.29 47.08
C THR A 97 22.30 -26.89 48.02
N ALA A 98 21.03 -26.82 47.57
CA ALA A 98 19.91 -27.77 47.77
C ALA A 98 18.65 -27.27 48.53
N THR A 99 17.58 -27.13 47.74
CA THR A 99 16.21 -27.68 47.85
C THR A 99 15.50 -27.86 49.22
N SER A 100 14.25 -27.36 49.23
CA SER A 100 13.00 -28.00 49.72
C SER A 100 12.34 -27.55 51.04
N THR A 101 11.02 -27.36 50.90
CA THR A 101 9.90 -27.69 51.83
C THR A 101 9.46 -26.74 52.97
N THR A 102 8.27 -26.15 52.71
CA THR A 102 7.00 -26.15 53.49
C THR A 102 6.94 -25.70 54.95
N THR A 103 6.01 -24.79 55.26
CA THR A 103 5.08 -24.96 56.40
C THR A 103 3.75 -24.24 56.15
N THR A 104 2.67 -24.99 56.36
CA THR A 104 1.26 -24.60 56.30
C THR A 104 0.75 -24.36 57.73
N THR A 105 -0.06 -23.32 57.98
CA THR A 105 -1.17 -23.43 58.95
C THR A 105 -2.29 -22.44 58.60
N SER A 106 -3.51 -22.95 58.77
CA SER A 106 -4.81 -22.56 58.21
C SER A 106 -5.69 -21.74 59.15
N VAL A 107 -6.60 -20.91 58.61
CA VAL A 107 -7.98 -20.69 59.13
C VAL A 107 -8.93 -20.42 57.95
N THR A 108 -10.14 -20.98 58.06
CA THR A 108 -11.18 -21.23 57.05
C THR A 108 -12.32 -20.19 56.99
N MET A 109 -13.08 -20.28 55.88
CA MET A 109 -14.49 -19.93 55.61
C MET A 109 -14.85 -18.53 55.09
N GLY A 110 -15.55 -18.53 53.93
CA GLY A 110 -16.33 -17.41 53.42
C GLY A 110 -16.52 -17.45 51.89
N THR A 111 -17.32 -18.39 51.38
CA THR A 111 -17.88 -18.29 50.02
C THR A 111 -18.95 -17.21 50.00
N ASP A 112 -18.75 -16.15 49.23
CA ASP A 112 -19.85 -15.32 48.74
C ASP A 112 -19.55 -14.81 47.32
N ASN A 113 -20.52 -15.07 46.46
CA ASN A 113 -20.54 -14.82 45.03
C ASN A 113 -21.33 -13.52 44.81
N SER A 114 -20.68 -12.39 44.50
CA SER A 114 -21.35 -11.17 44.02
C SER A 114 -20.39 -10.15 43.41
N THR A 115 -20.47 -10.05 42.09
CA THR A 115 -20.35 -8.85 41.24
C THR A 115 -19.97 -7.51 41.90
N THR A 116 -18.84 -6.93 41.49
CA THR A 116 -18.78 -5.55 40.93
C THR A 116 -17.40 -5.26 40.34
N SER A 117 -17.37 -5.06 39.01
CA SER A 117 -16.23 -4.56 38.26
C SER A 117 -15.87 -3.15 38.74
N SER A 118 -14.65 -2.97 39.22
CA SER A 118 -14.13 -1.69 39.72
C SER A 118 -13.86 -0.76 38.53
N ILE A 119 -14.88 0.01 38.13
CA ILE A 119 -14.72 1.07 37.14
C ILE A 119 -13.88 2.20 37.78
N VAL A 120 -12.83 2.63 37.08
CA VAL A 120 -11.94 3.71 37.54
C VAL A 120 -12.75 5.02 37.63
N PRO A 121 -12.66 5.81 38.72
CA PRO A 121 -13.52 6.99 38.96
C PRO A 121 -13.59 8.02 37.82
N ASP A 122 -12.58 8.07 36.95
CA ASP A 122 -12.51 9.05 35.87
C ASP A 122 -13.11 8.56 34.53
N LEU A 123 -13.22 7.25 34.33
CA LEU A 123 -14.07 6.73 33.24
C LEU A 123 -15.52 7.02 33.58
N GLU A 124 -15.90 7.03 34.86
CA GLU A 124 -17.20 7.53 35.30
C GLU A 124 -17.39 9.00 34.94
N ASP A 125 -16.43 9.90 35.15
CA ASP A 125 -16.56 11.31 34.73
C ASP A 125 -16.76 11.48 33.22
N LEU A 126 -16.01 10.74 32.39
CA LEU A 126 -16.22 10.77 30.93
C LEU A 126 -17.51 10.06 30.49
N VAL A 127 -17.94 9.02 31.20
CA VAL A 127 -19.22 8.35 30.97
C VAL A 127 -20.38 9.23 31.43
N ILE A 128 -20.25 9.99 32.51
CA ILE A 128 -21.21 10.99 32.99
C ILE A 128 -21.29 12.15 32.00
N ASP A 129 -20.18 12.60 31.43
CA ASP A 129 -20.20 13.57 30.35
C ASP A 129 -20.77 12.99 29.05
N ALA A 130 -20.52 11.71 28.74
CA ALA A 130 -21.12 11.04 27.59
C ALA A 130 -22.63 10.80 27.77
N THR A 131 -23.11 10.49 28.97
CA THR A 131 -24.55 10.28 29.26
C THR A 131 -25.36 11.56 29.12
N LYS A 132 -24.72 12.74 29.30
CA LYS A 132 -25.33 14.05 29.00
C LYS A 132 -25.52 14.29 27.50
N PHE A 133 -24.69 13.68 26.64
CA PHE A 133 -24.67 13.90 25.19
C PHE A 133 -24.85 12.58 24.44
N ARG A 134 -26.11 12.15 24.30
CA ARG A 134 -26.46 11.04 23.40
C ARG A 134 -26.10 11.41 21.97
N ILE A 135 -25.64 10.42 21.19
CA ILE A 135 -25.44 10.49 19.74
C ILE A 135 -26.70 11.00 18.98
N SER A 136 -27.87 10.91 19.61
CA SER A 136 -29.17 11.39 19.11
C SER A 136 -29.58 12.79 19.63
N LYS A 137 -28.75 13.50 20.39
CA LYS A 137 -29.01 14.87 20.85
C LYS A 137 -27.94 15.84 20.34
N ARG A 138 -28.38 17.06 20.05
CA ARG A 138 -27.53 18.21 19.72
C ARG A 138 -26.46 18.42 20.81
N HIS A 139 -25.21 18.62 20.42
CA HIS A 139 -24.07 18.88 21.32
C HIS A 139 -23.24 20.06 20.84
N SER A 140 -22.59 20.78 21.77
CA SER A 140 -21.71 21.89 21.41
C SER A 140 -20.39 21.40 20.80
N GLN A 141 -19.74 22.23 20.00
CA GLN A 141 -18.44 21.89 19.38
C GLN A 141 -17.36 21.56 20.41
N SER A 142 -17.44 22.15 21.62
CA SER A 142 -16.48 21.92 22.72
C SER A 142 -16.36 20.45 23.14
N TYR A 143 -17.38 19.63 22.86
CA TYR A 143 -17.37 18.18 23.09
C TYR A 143 -16.18 17.49 22.38
N HIS A 144 -15.79 18.01 21.22
CA HIS A 144 -14.71 17.45 20.41
C HIS A 144 -13.30 17.90 20.83
N HIS A 145 -13.18 18.71 21.90
CA HIS A 145 -11.91 19.28 22.34
C HIS A 145 -11.40 18.67 23.66
N PHE A 146 -10.14 18.96 23.96
CA PHE A 146 -9.57 18.79 25.30
C PHE A 146 -9.76 20.09 26.08
N THR A 147 -10.72 20.12 26.98
CA THR A 147 -11.10 21.34 27.71
C THR A 147 -10.20 21.62 28.92
N THR A 148 -9.51 20.62 29.46
CA THR A 148 -8.71 20.75 30.69
C THR A 148 -7.27 20.27 30.51
N GLU A 149 -6.34 20.91 31.21
CA GLU A 149 -4.93 20.49 31.23
C GLU A 149 -4.76 19.08 31.80
N LYS A 150 -5.51 18.74 32.86
CA LYS A 150 -5.52 17.39 33.44
C LYS A 150 -5.86 16.31 32.42
N SER A 151 -6.79 16.58 31.50
CA SER A 151 -7.15 15.63 30.44
C SER A 151 -6.03 15.43 29.42
N ARG A 152 -5.29 16.49 29.08
CA ARG A 152 -4.13 16.42 28.18
C ARG A 152 -2.96 15.67 28.82
N GLN A 153 -2.63 16.01 30.07
CA GLN A 153 -1.54 15.37 30.82
C GLN A 153 -1.76 13.87 31.00
N ARG A 154 -3.01 13.42 31.17
CA ARG A 154 -3.34 12.00 31.23
C ARG A 154 -3.02 11.28 29.92
N VAL A 155 -3.47 11.85 28.80
CA VAL A 155 -3.15 11.32 27.47
C VAL A 155 -1.63 11.27 27.25
N HIS A 156 -0.91 12.29 27.69
CA HIS A 156 0.57 12.29 27.65
C HIS A 156 1.17 11.13 28.43
N ASN A 157 0.82 11.01 29.71
CA ASN A 157 1.40 10.01 30.61
C ASN A 157 1.10 8.59 30.13
N ASP A 158 -0.16 8.29 29.84
CA ASP A 158 -0.61 6.94 29.49
C ASP A 158 -0.04 6.53 28.12
N LEU A 159 -0.04 7.44 27.14
CA LEU A 159 0.49 7.15 25.82
C LEU A 159 2.01 6.95 25.83
N LEU A 160 2.75 7.82 26.53
CA LEU A 160 4.20 7.73 26.59
C LEU A 160 4.66 6.50 27.37
N ALA A 161 4.03 6.19 28.51
CA ALA A 161 4.33 4.99 29.28
C ALA A 161 4.10 3.72 28.45
N TRP A 162 2.98 3.67 27.72
CA TRP A 162 2.72 2.55 26.80
C TRP A 162 3.73 2.51 25.65
N PHE A 163 4.01 3.65 25.02
CA PHE A 163 4.92 3.70 23.89
C PHE A 163 6.34 3.25 24.28
N ASP A 164 6.82 3.65 25.45
CA ASP A 164 8.16 3.29 25.95
C ASP A 164 8.36 1.77 26.06
N ILE A 165 7.28 1.02 26.32
CA ILE A 165 7.31 -0.45 26.47
C ILE A 165 6.99 -1.15 25.14
N HIS A 166 6.00 -0.67 24.38
CA HIS A 166 5.36 -1.44 23.31
C HIS A 166 5.75 -1.03 21.89
N HIS A 167 6.54 0.04 21.70
CA HIS A 167 6.92 0.47 20.35
C HIS A 167 7.71 -0.60 19.59
N ARG A 168 7.36 -0.85 18.33
CA ARG A 168 8.13 -1.75 17.46
C ARG A 168 9.55 -1.22 17.26
N LYS A 169 10.54 -2.12 17.25
CA LYS A 169 11.91 -1.80 16.84
C LYS A 169 11.96 -1.74 15.32
N LEU A 170 12.17 -0.54 14.78
CA LEU A 170 12.27 -0.28 13.34
C LEU A 170 13.65 0.33 13.05
N PRO A 171 14.26 0.05 11.87
CA PRO A 171 15.63 0.51 11.59
C PRO A 171 15.83 2.04 11.69
N TRP A 172 14.79 2.80 11.34
CA TRP A 172 14.77 4.26 11.42
C TRP A 172 14.26 4.80 12.76
N ARG A 173 13.87 3.96 13.73
CA ARG A 173 13.45 4.38 15.07
C ARG A 173 14.64 4.34 16.02
N ARG A 174 14.73 5.32 16.91
CA ARG A 174 15.75 5.41 17.96
C ARG A 174 15.05 5.37 19.31
N ASP A 175 15.64 4.65 20.25
CA ASP A 175 15.19 4.66 21.65
C ASP A 175 15.53 6.02 22.26
N PHE A 176 14.56 6.68 22.89
CA PHE A 176 14.73 8.03 23.41
C PHE A 176 15.83 8.14 24.48
N HIS A 177 15.93 7.12 25.33
CA HIS A 177 16.99 6.99 26.34
C HIS A 177 18.15 6.11 25.86
N GLY A 178 18.18 5.73 24.58
CA GLY A 178 19.21 4.88 24.01
C GLY A 178 20.55 5.60 23.84
N PRO A 179 21.67 4.87 23.75
CA PRO A 179 22.95 5.47 23.41
C PRO A 179 22.90 6.08 22.00
N LYS A 180 23.66 7.15 21.79
CA LYS A 180 23.91 7.67 20.44
C LYS A 180 24.58 6.58 19.60
N LEU A 181 24.13 6.39 18.37
CA LEU A 181 24.72 5.43 17.45
C LEU A 181 25.90 6.03 16.68
N PRO A 182 26.82 5.20 16.15
CA PRO A 182 27.88 5.66 15.27
C PRO A 182 27.31 6.48 14.10
N GLY A 183 27.79 7.71 13.96
CA GLY A 183 27.34 8.65 12.94
C GLY A 183 26.31 9.69 13.40
N ASP A 184 25.73 9.56 14.61
CA ASP A 184 24.85 10.58 15.21
C ASP A 184 25.61 11.88 15.55
N GLU A 185 26.94 11.82 15.62
CA GLU A 185 27.85 12.98 15.71
C GLU A 185 27.74 13.91 14.48
N ARG A 186 27.31 13.37 13.32
CA ARG A 186 27.20 14.13 12.07
C ARG A 186 25.96 15.03 12.14
N PRO A 187 26.10 16.36 11.93
CA PRO A 187 24.96 17.26 11.93
C PRO A 187 23.87 16.81 10.95
N GLY A 188 22.62 16.78 11.42
CA GLY A 188 21.46 16.46 10.58
C GLY A 188 21.29 14.98 10.19
N GLN A 189 22.17 14.06 10.63
CA GLN A 189 22.08 12.63 10.28
C GLN A 189 20.72 12.04 10.64
N ARG A 190 20.24 12.33 11.85
CA ARG A 190 18.95 11.83 12.33
C ARG A 190 17.78 12.36 11.48
N ALA A 191 17.84 13.62 11.07
CA ALA A 191 16.81 14.22 10.23
C ALA A 191 16.76 13.59 8.84
N TYR A 192 17.91 13.23 8.27
CA TYR A 192 17.99 12.50 7.01
C TYR A 192 17.34 11.11 7.11
N GLU A 193 17.69 10.33 8.14
CA GLU A 193 17.09 9.00 8.37
C GLU A 193 15.57 9.07 8.49
N VAL A 194 15.07 10.02 9.31
CA VAL A 194 13.63 10.24 9.48
C VAL A 194 13.01 10.62 8.14
N TRP A 195 13.58 11.59 7.42
CA TRP A 195 13.05 12.04 6.14
C TRP A 195 12.93 10.90 5.12
N VAL A 196 13.98 10.09 4.94
CA VAL A 196 13.96 8.93 4.04
C VAL A 196 12.86 7.95 4.46
N SER A 197 12.80 7.60 5.74
CA SER A 197 11.80 6.64 6.24
C SER A 197 10.37 7.13 6.05
N GLU A 198 10.09 8.42 6.29
CA GLU A 198 8.77 9.01 6.11
C GLU A 198 8.34 9.01 4.64
N ILE A 199 9.25 9.37 3.71
CA ILE A 199 8.93 9.33 2.28
C ILE A 199 8.68 7.89 1.83
N MET A 200 9.46 6.91 2.31
CA MET A 200 9.26 5.50 1.97
C MET A 200 7.93 4.96 2.52
N CYS A 201 7.56 5.28 3.76
CA CYS A 201 6.35 4.80 4.43
C CYS A 201 5.05 5.38 3.84
N GLN A 202 5.11 6.45 3.05
CA GLN A 202 3.93 6.98 2.36
C GLN A 202 3.27 5.90 1.47
N GLN A 203 2.03 5.53 1.80
CA GLN A 203 1.24 4.53 1.04
C GLN A 203 1.96 3.19 0.83
N THR A 204 2.93 2.86 1.69
CA THR A 204 3.73 1.62 1.62
C THR A 204 3.80 1.01 3.01
N GLN A 205 3.61 -0.30 3.13
CA GLN A 205 3.60 -0.97 4.43
C GLN A 205 5.00 -1.06 5.03
N ILE A 206 5.08 -0.97 6.36
CA ILE A 206 6.33 -0.96 7.14
C ILE A 206 7.21 -2.18 6.80
N ALA A 207 6.63 -3.39 6.76
CA ALA A 207 7.37 -4.62 6.46
C ALA A 207 8.09 -4.57 5.10
N THR A 208 7.44 -3.98 4.09
CA THR A 208 8.02 -3.75 2.76
C THR A 208 9.13 -2.70 2.80
N VAL A 209 9.00 -1.65 3.62
CA VAL A 209 9.97 -0.54 3.69
C VAL A 209 11.29 -0.96 4.33
N ILE A 210 11.28 -1.84 5.33
CA ILE A 210 12.48 -2.26 6.09
C ILE A 210 13.69 -2.61 5.19
N PRO A 211 13.59 -3.56 4.23
CA PRO A 211 14.74 -3.92 3.40
C PRO A 211 15.19 -2.78 2.46
N TYR A 212 14.26 -1.95 1.98
CA TYR A 212 14.58 -0.81 1.11
C TYR A 212 15.31 0.28 1.89
N PHE A 213 14.85 0.61 3.10
CA PHE A 213 15.49 1.58 3.96
C PHE A 213 16.93 1.15 4.28
N ASN A 214 17.14 -0.12 4.66
CA ASN A 214 18.48 -0.63 4.96
C ASN A 214 19.42 -0.55 3.75
N THR A 215 18.93 -0.95 2.57
CA THR A 215 19.70 -0.88 1.31
C THR A 215 20.02 0.57 0.93
N TRP A 216 19.05 1.47 1.10
CA TRP A 216 19.19 2.89 0.82
C TRP A 216 20.23 3.54 1.72
N MET A 217 20.10 3.35 3.04
CA MET A 217 21.01 3.95 4.02
C MET A 217 22.43 3.38 3.93
N ALA A 218 22.60 2.14 3.49
CA ALA A 218 23.91 1.57 3.21
C ALA A 218 24.59 2.22 1.99
N LYS A 219 23.80 2.59 0.98
CA LYS A 219 24.31 3.16 -0.28
C LYS A 219 24.51 4.67 -0.22
N TRP A 220 23.54 5.38 0.34
CA TRP A 220 23.55 6.83 0.51
C TRP A 220 23.37 7.13 2.00
N PRO A 221 24.44 7.07 2.79
CA PRO A 221 24.35 7.26 4.24
C PRO A 221 24.06 8.71 4.64
N THR A 222 24.34 9.69 3.77
CA THR A 222 24.09 11.13 4.01
C THR A 222 23.32 11.81 2.88
N ILE A 223 22.81 13.02 3.17
CA ILE A 223 22.20 13.89 2.15
C ILE A 223 23.17 14.21 1.01
N ALA A 224 24.46 14.41 1.32
CA ALA A 224 25.48 14.70 0.30
C ALA A 224 25.67 13.52 -0.66
N ASP A 225 25.71 12.29 -0.13
CA ASP A 225 25.83 11.07 -0.96
C ASP A 225 24.63 10.91 -1.89
N LEU A 226 23.41 11.14 -1.36
CA LEU A 226 22.19 11.08 -2.16
C LEU A 226 22.16 12.19 -3.22
N ALA A 227 22.53 13.42 -2.86
CA ALA A 227 22.52 14.56 -3.77
C ALA A 227 23.50 14.38 -4.95
N ALA A 228 24.63 13.70 -4.71
CA ALA A 228 25.64 13.39 -5.71
C ALA A 228 25.27 12.19 -6.62
N ALA A 229 24.25 11.40 -6.25
CA ALA A 229 23.84 10.21 -6.99
C ALA A 229 23.16 10.56 -8.32
N ASP A 230 23.29 9.66 -9.30
CA ASP A 230 22.54 9.76 -10.54
C ASP A 230 21.06 9.39 -10.32
N LEU A 231 20.15 10.13 -10.95
CA LEU A 231 18.70 9.89 -10.79
C LEU A 231 18.28 8.48 -11.27
N GLU A 232 18.96 7.95 -12.30
CA GLU A 232 18.72 6.58 -12.76
C GLU A 232 19.06 5.54 -11.70
N GLU A 233 20.17 5.75 -10.98
CA GLU A 233 20.59 4.89 -9.89
C GLU A 233 19.63 4.96 -8.70
N VAL A 234 19.16 6.18 -8.37
CA VAL A 234 18.11 6.39 -7.36
C VAL A 234 16.84 5.63 -7.71
N ASN A 235 16.37 5.73 -8.95
CA ASN A 235 15.18 5.02 -9.42
C ASN A 235 15.37 3.50 -9.40
N LYS A 236 16.57 3.01 -9.72
CA LYS A 236 16.90 1.59 -9.66
C LYS A 236 16.79 1.04 -8.24
N VAL A 237 17.32 1.75 -7.23
CA VAL A 237 17.22 1.32 -5.82
C VAL A 237 15.78 1.46 -5.29
N TRP A 238 14.99 2.39 -5.84
CA TRP A 238 13.58 2.55 -5.51
C TRP A 238 12.64 1.56 -6.22
N THR A 239 13.16 0.77 -7.16
CA THR A 239 12.35 -0.13 -8.00
C THR A 239 11.62 -1.16 -7.14
N GLY A 240 10.30 -1.21 -7.29
CA GLY A 240 9.43 -2.09 -6.50
C GLY A 240 8.69 -1.41 -5.34
N LEU A 241 9.12 -0.23 -4.89
CA LEU A 241 8.44 0.50 -3.81
C LEU A 241 7.22 1.32 -4.28
N GLY A 242 7.11 1.55 -5.60
CA GLY A 242 6.02 2.31 -6.23
C GLY A 242 6.14 3.82 -6.03
N TYR A 243 5.35 4.58 -6.79
CA TYR A 243 5.34 6.05 -6.80
C TYR A 243 6.75 6.67 -6.92
N TYR A 244 7.43 6.42 -8.04
CA TYR A 244 8.81 6.87 -8.34
C TYR A 244 9.02 8.39 -8.23
N SER A 245 7.95 9.18 -8.37
CA SER A 245 8.01 10.63 -8.13
C SER A 245 8.45 10.98 -6.70
N ARG A 246 8.23 10.09 -5.72
CA ARG A 246 8.75 10.26 -4.36
C ARG A 246 10.27 10.21 -4.33
N ALA A 247 10.88 9.24 -5.01
CA ALA A 247 12.34 9.09 -5.09
C ALA A 247 12.98 10.31 -5.77
N SER A 248 12.41 10.73 -6.90
CA SER A 248 12.89 11.90 -7.64
C SER A 248 12.75 13.20 -6.85
N ARG A 249 11.67 13.39 -6.09
CA ARG A 249 11.49 14.54 -5.20
C ARG A 249 12.43 14.51 -3.99
N LEU A 250 12.65 13.34 -3.41
CA LEU A 250 13.61 13.14 -2.32
C LEU A 250 15.04 13.48 -2.80
N HIS A 251 15.41 13.03 -4.00
CA HIS A 251 16.69 13.34 -4.63
C HIS A 251 16.87 14.83 -4.94
N SER A 252 15.89 15.46 -5.60
CA SER A 252 15.97 16.91 -5.88
C SER A 252 15.90 17.75 -4.61
N GLY A 253 15.16 17.29 -3.60
CA GLY A 253 15.18 17.85 -2.25
C GLY A 253 16.57 17.77 -1.63
N ALA A 254 17.24 16.62 -1.70
CA ALA A 254 18.58 16.43 -1.14
C ALA A 254 19.61 17.35 -1.83
N GLN A 255 19.51 17.51 -3.14
CA GLN A 255 20.33 18.48 -3.90
C GLN A 255 20.09 19.91 -3.44
N LYS A 256 18.82 20.31 -3.24
CA LYS A 256 18.49 21.63 -2.69
C LYS A 256 19.03 21.80 -1.27
N VAL A 257 18.87 20.81 -0.41
CA VAL A 257 19.35 20.86 0.99
C VAL A 257 20.87 20.94 1.06
N LEU A 258 21.59 20.22 0.19
CA LEU A 258 23.03 20.34 0.07
C LEU A 258 23.45 21.76 -0.32
N LYS A 259 22.78 22.35 -1.31
CA LYS A 259 23.10 23.66 -1.86
C LYS A 259 22.74 24.81 -0.93
N ASP A 260 21.50 24.83 -0.44
CA ASP A 260 20.90 26.00 0.21
C ASP A 260 20.99 25.92 1.75
N PHE A 261 21.17 24.72 2.30
CA PHE A 261 21.23 24.45 3.75
C PHE A 261 22.48 23.66 4.17
N ASN A 262 23.52 23.66 3.32
CA ASN A 262 24.81 23.02 3.58
C ASN A 262 24.71 21.54 4.01
N GLY A 263 23.74 20.82 3.45
CA GLY A 263 23.53 19.38 3.68
C GLY A 263 22.78 19.05 4.97
N VAL A 264 22.26 20.04 5.70
CA VAL A 264 21.51 19.85 6.96
C VAL A 264 20.07 20.32 6.77
N LEU A 265 19.10 19.44 7.05
CA LEU A 265 17.69 19.82 7.03
C LEU A 265 17.38 20.88 8.10
N PRO A 266 16.66 21.97 7.79
CA PRO A 266 16.22 22.93 8.81
C PRO A 266 15.44 22.27 9.95
N SER A 267 15.55 22.79 11.18
CA SER A 267 14.80 22.30 12.33
C SER A 267 13.39 22.89 12.45
N ASP A 268 13.16 24.04 11.81
CA ASP A 268 11.85 24.70 11.78
C ASP A 268 10.93 23.98 10.78
N PRO A 269 9.78 23.42 11.23
CA PRO A 269 8.84 22.75 10.35
C PRO A 269 8.25 23.66 9.27
N ILE A 270 8.08 24.96 9.52
CA ILE A 270 7.56 25.93 8.55
C ILE A 270 8.57 26.12 7.42
N VAL A 271 9.86 26.22 7.75
CA VAL A 271 10.94 26.32 6.76
C VAL A 271 11.05 25.02 5.97
N LEU A 272 11.00 23.86 6.63
CA LEU A 272 11.02 22.56 5.98
C LEU A 272 9.90 22.41 4.93
N GLU A 273 8.65 22.72 5.32
CA GLU A 273 7.48 22.61 4.45
C GLU A 273 7.55 23.57 3.25
N LYS A 274 8.02 24.81 3.48
CA LYS A 274 8.07 25.84 2.44
C LYS A 274 9.21 25.61 1.45
N GLU A 275 10.39 25.25 1.95
CA GLU A 275 11.62 25.32 1.17
C GLU A 275 12.06 23.97 0.58
N VAL A 276 11.69 22.83 1.16
CA VAL A 276 12.22 21.53 0.71
C VAL A 276 11.21 20.76 -0.16
N PRO A 277 11.50 20.50 -1.44
CA PRO A 277 10.62 19.76 -2.33
C PRO A 277 10.21 18.40 -1.79
N GLY A 278 8.91 18.10 -1.83
CA GLY A 278 8.36 16.82 -1.39
C GLY A 278 8.16 16.68 0.12
N ILE A 279 8.54 17.69 0.92
CA ILE A 279 8.15 17.78 2.34
C ILE A 279 6.86 18.59 2.45
N GLY A 280 5.79 17.97 2.92
CA GLY A 280 4.57 18.67 3.32
C GLY A 280 4.45 18.76 4.85
N ARG A 281 3.42 19.45 5.35
CA ARG A 281 3.17 19.66 6.79
C ARG A 281 3.40 18.44 7.68
N TYR A 282 2.89 17.27 7.28
CA TYR A 282 3.08 16.00 8.02
C TYR A 282 4.57 15.64 8.15
N THR A 283 5.30 15.58 7.04
CA THR A 283 6.71 15.20 7.02
C THR A 283 7.58 16.25 7.72
N ALA A 284 7.24 17.53 7.62
CA ALA A 284 7.89 18.59 8.36
C ALA A 284 7.75 18.40 9.89
N GLY A 285 6.52 18.15 10.37
CA GLY A 285 6.27 17.84 11.78
C GLY A 285 6.96 16.56 12.26
N ALA A 286 7.01 15.52 11.42
CA ALA A 286 7.75 14.29 11.71
C ALA A 286 9.25 14.55 11.87
N ILE A 287 9.90 15.21 10.91
CA ILE A 287 11.34 15.53 10.98
C ILE A 287 11.64 16.40 12.20
N ALA A 288 10.90 17.51 12.35
CA ALA A 288 11.12 18.47 13.43
C ALA A 288 10.99 17.80 14.82
N SER A 289 9.93 17.01 15.03
CA SER A 289 9.70 16.35 16.32
C SER A 289 10.60 15.14 16.56
N HIS A 290 10.89 14.33 15.54
CA HIS A 290 11.61 13.06 15.72
C HIS A 290 13.13 13.21 15.70
N ALA A 291 13.64 14.23 15.00
CA ALA A 291 15.08 14.45 14.86
C ALA A 291 15.60 15.64 15.67
N TYR A 292 14.80 16.70 15.81
CA TYR A 292 15.23 17.95 16.45
C TYR A 292 14.56 18.23 17.80
N ASN A 293 13.69 17.32 18.25
CA ASN A 293 12.91 17.47 19.49
C ASN A 293 12.09 18.78 19.54
N VAL A 294 11.68 19.29 18.38
CA VAL A 294 10.83 20.48 18.27
C VAL A 294 9.37 20.04 18.49
N PRO A 295 8.57 20.76 19.32
CA PRO A 295 7.17 20.42 19.57
C PRO A 295 6.27 20.80 18.39
N ALA A 296 6.50 20.13 17.26
CA ALA A 296 5.74 20.25 16.04
C ALA A 296 4.70 19.13 15.98
N GLU A 297 3.45 19.50 15.69
CA GLU A 297 2.38 18.54 15.49
C GLU A 297 2.53 17.80 14.16
N LEU A 298 2.00 16.58 14.10
CA LEU A 298 1.83 15.83 12.85
C LEU A 298 0.51 15.08 12.86
N VAL A 299 -0.08 14.91 11.67
CA VAL A 299 -1.35 14.23 11.50
C VAL A 299 -1.30 13.35 10.26
N ASP A 300 -1.41 12.03 10.45
CA ASP A 300 -1.59 11.04 9.39
C ASP A 300 -2.96 10.34 9.51
N GLY A 301 -3.21 9.33 8.66
CA GLY A 301 -4.44 8.55 8.73
C GLY A 301 -4.62 7.76 10.03
N ASN A 302 -3.53 7.41 10.74
CA ASN A 302 -3.59 6.77 12.04
C ASN A 302 -3.99 7.76 13.13
N VAL A 303 -3.32 8.93 13.18
CA VAL A 303 -3.60 10.02 14.11
C VAL A 303 -5.03 10.53 13.92
N ILE A 304 -5.50 10.74 12.68
CA ILE A 304 -6.89 11.14 12.39
C ILE A 304 -7.86 10.16 13.06
N ARG A 305 -7.66 8.86 12.88
CA ARG A 305 -8.55 7.83 13.45
C ARG A 305 -8.50 7.81 14.97
N VAL A 306 -7.31 7.91 15.57
CA VAL A 306 -7.13 7.95 17.02
C VAL A 306 -7.84 9.17 17.60
N LEU A 307 -7.56 10.38 17.08
CA LEU A 307 -8.16 11.62 17.57
C LEU A 307 -9.68 11.64 17.34
N SER A 308 -10.15 11.16 16.18
CA SER A 308 -11.59 11.03 15.89
C SER A 308 -12.31 10.16 16.92
N ARG A 309 -11.70 9.06 17.37
CA ARG A 309 -12.30 8.20 18.41
C ARG A 309 -12.14 8.79 19.80
N LEU A 310 -10.96 9.33 20.13
CA LEU A 310 -10.71 9.94 21.43
C LEU A 310 -11.69 11.07 21.73
N ARG A 311 -12.09 11.84 20.71
CA ARG A 311 -12.96 13.01 20.84
C ARG A 311 -14.31 12.87 20.11
N ALA A 312 -14.68 11.66 19.70
CA ALA A 312 -15.94 11.34 19.02
C ALA A 312 -16.27 12.29 17.84
N ILE A 313 -15.27 12.58 16.99
CA ILE A 313 -15.41 13.48 15.83
C ILE A 313 -16.10 12.70 14.70
N GLY A 314 -17.40 12.95 14.54
CA GLY A 314 -18.25 12.30 13.53
C GLY A 314 -18.27 12.97 12.17
N GLY A 315 -17.37 13.92 11.90
CA GLY A 315 -17.33 14.66 10.63
C GLY A 315 -16.64 13.90 9.50
N ASP A 316 -16.88 14.33 8.25
CA ASP A 316 -16.09 13.87 7.11
C ASP A 316 -14.63 14.31 7.29
N VAL A 317 -13.72 13.33 7.45
CA VAL A 317 -12.27 13.57 7.62
C VAL A 317 -11.62 14.28 6.44
N LYS A 318 -12.31 14.42 5.31
CA LYS A 318 -11.87 15.20 4.15
C LYS A 318 -12.38 16.64 4.14
N SER A 319 -13.31 16.99 5.03
CA SER A 319 -13.82 18.36 5.18
C SER A 319 -12.71 19.27 5.72
N PRO A 320 -12.49 20.46 5.13
CA PRO A 320 -11.50 21.41 5.63
C PRO A 320 -11.64 21.70 7.13
N LYS A 321 -12.89 21.91 7.61
CA LYS A 321 -13.17 22.16 9.03
C LYS A 321 -12.70 21.03 9.94
N VAL A 322 -12.90 19.79 9.51
CA VAL A 322 -12.53 18.59 10.28
C VAL A 322 -11.02 18.36 10.20
N ILE A 323 -10.40 18.58 9.05
CA ILE A 323 -8.94 18.54 8.89
C ILE A 323 -8.29 19.55 9.85
N ASP A 324 -8.77 20.80 9.86
CA ASP A 324 -8.25 21.86 10.73
C ASP A 324 -8.42 21.53 12.21
N LEU A 325 -9.54 20.91 12.59
CA LEU A 325 -9.77 20.44 13.95
C LEU A 325 -8.75 19.38 14.37
N HIS A 326 -8.45 18.39 13.52
CA HIS A 326 -7.45 17.36 13.83
C HIS A 326 -6.06 17.96 14.03
N TRP A 327 -5.65 18.89 13.15
CA TRP A 327 -4.39 19.60 13.29
C TRP A 327 -4.34 20.46 14.56
N ARG A 328 -5.43 21.13 14.91
CA ARG A 328 -5.53 21.92 16.15
C ARG A 328 -5.39 21.04 17.38
N ILE A 329 -6.13 19.92 17.44
CA ILE A 329 -6.04 18.97 18.56
C ILE A 329 -4.62 18.38 18.66
N ALA A 330 -3.99 18.03 17.54
CA ALA A 330 -2.62 17.53 17.54
C ALA A 330 -1.63 18.58 18.06
N LYS A 331 -1.82 19.86 17.69
CA LYS A 331 -1.02 20.99 18.21
C LYS A 331 -1.25 21.24 19.70
N GLU A 332 -2.48 21.11 20.19
CA GLU A 332 -2.79 21.21 21.62
C GLU A 332 -2.21 20.03 22.43
N LEU A 333 -2.11 18.85 21.82
CA LEU A 333 -1.63 17.63 22.47
C LEU A 333 -0.13 17.40 22.33
N VAL A 334 0.59 18.06 21.41
CA VAL A 334 2.02 17.74 21.22
C VAL A 334 2.79 17.93 22.52
N HIS A 335 3.48 16.88 22.97
CA HIS A 335 4.23 16.93 24.21
C HIS A 335 5.44 17.86 24.07
N GLN A 336 5.65 18.75 25.03
CA GLN A 336 6.69 19.79 24.90
C GLN A 336 8.11 19.23 25.01
N GLU A 337 8.35 18.27 25.92
CA GLU A 337 9.70 17.70 26.14
C GLU A 337 10.03 16.47 25.28
N ARG A 338 9.03 15.65 24.93
CA ARG A 338 9.17 14.40 24.16
C ARG A 338 8.26 14.37 22.92
N PRO A 339 8.24 15.42 22.08
CA PRO A 339 7.30 15.51 20.95
C PRO A 339 7.44 14.36 19.95
N GLY A 340 8.67 13.92 19.67
CA GLY A 340 8.93 12.78 18.78
C GLY A 340 8.33 11.47 19.30
N CYS A 341 8.52 11.16 20.59
CA CYS A 341 7.93 9.97 21.23
C CYS A 341 6.40 10.05 21.25
N PHE A 342 5.84 11.21 21.59
CA PHE A 342 4.40 11.40 21.65
C PHE A 342 3.74 11.23 20.28
N ASN A 343 4.27 11.89 19.25
CA ASN A 343 3.76 11.78 17.88
C ASN A 343 3.88 10.34 17.35
N GLN A 344 5.02 9.67 17.57
CA GLN A 344 5.16 8.26 17.23
C GLN A 344 4.22 7.36 18.03
N GLY A 345 3.97 7.68 19.30
CA GLY A 345 2.99 7.01 20.14
C GLY A 345 1.59 7.05 19.54
N LEU A 346 1.14 8.21 19.07
CA LEU A 346 -0.18 8.34 18.42
C LEU A 346 -0.25 7.50 17.14
N MET A 347 0.80 7.55 16.31
CA MET A 347 0.87 6.75 15.08
C MET A 347 0.88 5.24 15.39
N GLU A 348 1.69 4.81 16.35
CA GLU A 348 1.83 3.41 16.76
C GLU A 348 0.54 2.87 17.39
N LEU A 349 -0.12 3.67 18.24
CA LEU A 349 -1.42 3.34 18.82
C LEU A 349 -2.45 3.11 17.72
N GLY A 350 -2.52 4.01 16.73
CA GLY A 350 -3.40 3.83 15.58
C GLY A 350 -3.07 2.57 14.79
N ALA A 351 -1.78 2.30 14.56
CA ALA A 351 -1.34 1.16 13.77
C ALA A 351 -1.62 -0.20 14.45
N MET A 352 -1.43 -0.31 15.77
CA MET A 352 -1.37 -1.59 16.48
C MET A 352 -2.63 -1.91 17.31
N VAL A 353 -3.27 -0.88 17.89
CA VAL A 353 -4.33 -1.04 18.89
C VAL A 353 -5.64 -0.45 18.38
N CYS A 354 -5.64 0.85 18.07
CA CYS A 354 -6.79 1.57 17.58
C CYS A 354 -6.93 1.40 16.05
N THR A 355 -7.04 0.15 15.61
CA THR A 355 -7.05 -0.26 14.19
C THR A 355 -8.35 0.15 13.48
N PRO A 356 -8.38 0.22 12.13
CA PRO A 356 -9.59 0.56 11.37
C PRO A 356 -10.79 -0.34 11.66
N GLN A 357 -10.55 -1.62 11.94
CA GLN A 357 -11.54 -2.66 12.23
C GLN A 357 -11.03 -3.49 13.41
N ASN A 358 -11.94 -3.95 14.27
CA ASN A 358 -11.62 -4.71 15.48
C ASN A 358 -10.54 -4.02 16.36
N PRO A 359 -10.73 -2.76 16.78
CA PRO A 359 -9.79 -2.10 17.67
C PRO A 359 -9.74 -2.82 19.02
N ARG A 360 -8.54 -2.99 19.56
CA ARG A 360 -8.30 -3.64 20.86
C ARG A 360 -8.51 -2.65 22.00
N CYS A 361 -9.77 -2.24 22.19
CA CYS A 361 -10.13 -1.24 23.20
C CYS A 361 -9.73 -1.65 24.62
N ASP A 362 -9.77 -2.94 24.92
CA ASP A 362 -9.42 -3.49 26.25
C ASP A 362 -7.92 -3.40 26.56
N GLU A 363 -7.08 -3.36 25.52
CA GLU A 363 -5.62 -3.18 25.63
C GLU A 363 -5.20 -1.70 25.42
N CYS A 364 -6.16 -0.79 25.24
CA CYS A 364 -5.85 0.58 24.84
C CYS A 364 -5.40 1.42 26.04
N PRO A 365 -4.19 2.00 26.04
CA PRO A 365 -3.72 2.85 27.14
C PRO A 365 -4.58 4.11 27.32
N LEU A 366 -5.25 4.56 26.25
CA LEU A 366 -6.11 5.74 26.26
C LEU A 366 -7.61 5.40 26.41
N GLN A 367 -7.95 4.17 26.80
CA GLN A 367 -9.35 3.73 26.93
C GLN A 367 -10.14 4.67 27.85
N THR A 368 -9.57 5.02 29.01
CA THR A 368 -10.16 5.92 30.01
C THR A 368 -10.18 7.38 29.59
N SER A 369 -9.62 7.73 28.43
CA SER A 369 -9.68 9.07 27.83
C SER A 369 -10.51 9.10 26.54
N CYS A 370 -11.10 7.96 26.14
CA CYS A 370 -11.71 7.79 24.83
C CYS A 370 -13.22 8.03 24.87
N ARG A 371 -13.68 9.15 24.29
CA ARG A 371 -15.13 9.49 24.23
C ARG A 371 -15.94 8.45 23.45
N ALA A 372 -15.46 7.99 22.29
CA ALA A 372 -16.17 6.98 21.52
C ALA A 372 -16.37 5.66 22.30
N TYR A 373 -15.41 5.32 23.18
CA TYR A 373 -15.52 4.13 24.03
C TYR A 373 -16.53 4.36 25.17
N ALA A 374 -16.49 5.54 25.81
CA ALA A 374 -17.48 5.93 26.82
C ALA A 374 -18.92 5.90 26.25
N GLU A 375 -19.14 6.44 25.05
CA GLU A 375 -20.43 6.36 24.35
C GLU A 375 -20.88 4.91 24.08
N THR A 376 -19.94 4.04 23.70
CA THR A 376 -20.22 2.60 23.48
C THR A 376 -20.66 1.92 24.78
N LEU A 377 -20.04 2.25 25.92
CA LEU A 377 -20.42 1.72 27.22
C LEU A 377 -21.79 2.20 27.68
N ASP A 378 -22.10 3.48 27.49
CA ASP A 378 -23.41 4.06 27.83
C ASP A 378 -24.55 3.37 27.06
N LEU A 379 -24.36 3.15 25.75
CA LEU A 379 -25.34 2.43 24.92
C LEU A 379 -25.54 0.99 25.38
N LYS A 380 -24.47 0.29 25.81
CA LYS A 380 -24.59 -1.06 26.36
C LYS A 380 -25.39 -1.07 27.66
N LYS A 381 -25.14 -0.13 28.57
CA LYS A 381 -25.90 0.03 29.84
C LYS A 381 -27.38 0.31 29.57
N SER A 382 -27.67 1.29 28.70
CA SER A 382 -29.04 1.64 28.31
C SER A 382 -29.81 0.45 27.72
N ARG A 383 -29.17 -0.39 26.88
CA ARG A 383 -29.81 -1.60 26.33
C ARG A 383 -30.09 -2.66 27.39
N GLN A 384 -29.18 -2.83 28.35
CA GLN A 384 -29.37 -3.78 29.46
C GLN A 384 -30.49 -3.33 30.42
N GLU A 385 -30.60 -2.04 30.70
CA GLU A 385 -31.67 -1.47 31.53
C GLU A 385 -33.05 -1.61 30.89
N ILE A 386 -33.16 -1.45 29.56
CA ILE A 386 -34.42 -1.63 28.81
C ILE A 386 -34.89 -3.10 28.81
N ILE A 387 -33.96 -4.06 28.82
CA ILE A 387 -34.30 -5.50 28.88
C ILE A 387 -34.76 -5.91 30.28
N GLY A 388 -34.34 -5.19 31.33
CA GLY A 388 -34.75 -5.42 32.72
C GLY A 388 -36.04 -4.70 33.16
N ALA A 389 -36.47 -3.66 32.44
CA ALA A 389 -37.64 -2.87 32.81
C ALA A 389 -38.77 -2.99 31.76
N SER A 390 -39.70 -3.92 32.00
CA SER A 390 -41.01 -3.91 31.34
C SER A 390 -41.83 -2.72 31.82
N GLN A 391 -41.52 -1.50 31.38
CA GLN A 391 -42.43 -0.36 31.52
C GLN A 391 -42.22 0.69 30.42
N LYS A 392 -43.30 0.86 29.66
CA LYS A 392 -43.57 1.89 28.65
C LYS A 392 -43.32 3.29 29.25
N ARG A 393 -42.18 3.92 28.95
CA ARG A 393 -42.01 5.37 29.10
C ARG A 393 -42.11 6.01 27.72
N SER A 394 -43.20 6.73 27.50
CA SER A 394 -43.30 7.74 26.45
C SER A 394 -42.25 8.83 26.73
N ILE A 395 -41.33 9.00 25.80
CA ILE A 395 -40.43 10.15 25.78
C ILE A 395 -41.30 11.35 25.40
N LYS A 396 -41.53 12.26 26.35
CA LYS A 396 -42.05 13.59 26.06
C LYS A 396 -40.92 14.44 25.48
N GLU A 397 -41.11 14.92 24.26
CA GLU A 397 -40.33 15.98 23.64
C GLU A 397 -40.84 17.32 24.20
N ASP A 398 -40.38 17.72 25.38
CA ASP A 398 -40.66 19.04 25.93
C ASP A 398 -39.32 19.71 26.31
N GLY A 399 -38.96 20.81 25.62
CA GLY A 399 -37.83 21.67 25.98
C GLY A 399 -37.43 22.62 24.84
N ASP A 400 -37.64 23.92 25.06
CA ASP A 400 -37.39 25.04 24.15
C ASP A 400 -36.14 24.90 23.26
N GLU A 401 -36.35 25.05 21.95
CA GLU A 401 -35.35 24.85 20.91
C GLU A 401 -34.50 26.12 20.68
N ASP A 402 -33.22 26.09 21.07
CA ASP A 402 -32.23 27.09 20.63
C ASP A 402 -31.64 26.67 19.26
N PRO A 403 -31.80 27.49 18.20
CA PRO A 403 -31.22 27.22 16.88
C PRO A 403 -29.68 27.16 16.85
N SER A 404 -28.99 27.57 17.91
CA SER A 404 -27.52 27.61 17.99
C SER A 404 -26.84 26.27 18.30
N ASP A 405 -27.60 25.22 18.66
CA ASP A 405 -27.07 23.94 19.18
C ASP A 405 -26.73 22.87 18.12
N VAL A 406 -26.77 23.17 16.81
CA VAL A 406 -26.41 22.17 15.78
C VAL A 406 -24.89 22.09 15.58
N CYS A 407 -24.29 20.97 15.96
CA CYS A 407 -22.86 20.73 15.74
C CYS A 407 -22.51 20.70 14.24
N THR A 408 -21.74 21.68 13.77
CA THR A 408 -21.29 21.76 12.37
C THR A 408 -20.09 20.86 12.04
N LEU A 409 -19.55 20.14 13.02
CA LEU A 409 -18.39 19.26 12.89
C LEU A 409 -18.76 17.79 12.67
N CYS A 410 -20.00 17.40 12.97
CA CYS A 410 -20.48 16.03 12.79
C CYS A 410 -21.33 15.89 11.53
N LEU A 411 -21.25 14.74 10.87
CA LEU A 411 -22.18 14.39 9.80
C LEU A 411 -23.57 14.13 10.40
N PRO A 412 -24.65 14.62 9.75
CA PRO A 412 -26.02 14.24 10.09
C PRO A 412 -26.20 12.73 10.11
N GLU A 413 -27.13 12.23 10.94
CA GLU A 413 -27.41 10.79 11.05
C GLU A 413 -27.88 10.19 9.71
N THR A 414 -28.59 10.97 8.90
CA THR A 414 -29.05 10.60 7.56
C THR A 414 -27.94 10.45 6.52
N GLU A 415 -26.76 11.03 6.77
CA GLU A 415 -25.61 11.03 5.85
C GLU A 415 -24.49 10.08 6.29
N ALA A 416 -24.64 9.46 7.47
CA ALA A 416 -23.70 8.51 8.01
C ALA A 416 -23.98 7.09 7.50
N GLU A 417 -23.10 6.53 6.67
CA GLU A 417 -23.14 5.11 6.29
C GLU A 417 -22.53 4.23 7.40
N GLY A 418 -23.26 3.21 7.90
CA GLY A 418 -22.65 2.17 8.73
C GLY A 418 -23.60 1.20 9.44
N LYS A 419 -23.22 -0.09 9.49
CA LYS A 419 -23.87 -1.14 10.31
C LYS A 419 -23.38 -1.14 11.78
N ASP A 420 -22.43 -0.27 12.12
CA ASP A 420 -21.68 -0.27 13.39
C ASP A 420 -22.17 0.80 14.39
N LEU A 421 -23.44 1.21 14.31
CA LEU A 421 -24.01 2.21 15.22
C LEU A 421 -23.82 1.74 16.67
N GLY A 422 -23.20 2.59 17.49
CA GLY A 422 -22.91 2.30 18.89
C GLY A 422 -21.63 1.50 19.15
N GLN A 423 -20.71 1.42 18.19
CA GLN A 423 -19.34 0.96 18.41
C GLN A 423 -18.34 2.09 18.15
N VAL A 424 -17.15 1.99 18.74
CA VAL A 424 -16.04 2.94 18.47
C VAL A 424 -15.67 3.03 16.98
N THR A 425 -15.96 1.99 16.18
CA THR A 425 -15.69 1.94 14.74
C THR A 425 -16.57 2.86 13.92
N GLN A 426 -17.64 3.41 14.51
CA GLN A 426 -18.43 4.48 13.88
C GLN A 426 -17.61 5.76 13.65
N TYR A 427 -16.48 5.92 14.37
CA TYR A 427 -15.55 7.05 14.22
C TYR A 427 -14.22 6.63 13.56
N PRO A 428 -13.68 7.43 12.63
CA PRO A 428 -14.37 8.54 11.96
C PRO A 428 -15.51 8.04 11.07
N ARG A 429 -16.58 8.83 10.94
CA ARG A 429 -17.68 8.53 10.03
C ARG A 429 -17.21 8.64 8.58
N LYS A 430 -17.68 7.74 7.73
CA LYS A 430 -17.32 7.73 6.30
C LYS A 430 -18.44 8.38 5.51
N ALA A 431 -18.12 9.47 4.82
CA ALA A 431 -19.00 10.00 3.78
C ALA A 431 -19.10 8.99 2.62
N ALA A 432 -20.29 8.89 2.00
CA ALA A 432 -20.52 8.04 0.84
C ALA A 432 -19.51 8.33 -0.28
N LYS A 433 -18.84 7.29 -0.79
CA LYS A 433 -17.84 7.47 -1.86
C LYS A 433 -18.53 7.73 -3.19
N LYS A 434 -18.15 8.82 -3.88
CA LYS A 434 -18.46 9.00 -5.31
C LYS A 434 -17.81 7.88 -6.13
N ALA A 435 -18.55 7.33 -7.09
CA ALA A 435 -18.03 6.30 -8.00
C ALA A 435 -16.81 6.82 -8.79
N PRO A 436 -15.77 5.99 -9.01
CA PRO A 436 -14.66 6.36 -9.90
C PRO A 436 -15.18 6.66 -11.30
N ARG A 437 -14.58 7.66 -11.98
CA ARG A 437 -14.93 7.93 -13.39
C ARG A 437 -14.36 6.84 -14.29
N ASP A 438 -15.16 6.37 -15.25
CA ASP A 438 -14.73 5.40 -16.24
C ASP A 438 -14.06 6.13 -17.42
N GLU A 439 -12.87 5.65 -17.82
CA GLU A 439 -12.14 6.16 -18.99
C GLU A 439 -11.81 5.05 -19.99
N GLU A 440 -11.93 5.31 -21.30
CA GLU A 440 -11.51 4.39 -22.37
C GLU A 440 -10.34 4.94 -23.18
N CYS A 441 -9.39 4.10 -23.58
CA CYS A 441 -8.27 4.49 -24.43
C CYS A 441 -7.90 3.36 -25.40
N ALA A 442 -7.32 3.73 -26.54
CA ALA A 442 -6.83 2.78 -27.54
C ALA A 442 -5.30 2.71 -27.49
N VAL A 443 -4.77 1.52 -27.22
CA VAL A 443 -3.33 1.25 -27.13
C VAL A 443 -2.88 0.45 -28.34
N SER A 444 -1.83 0.89 -29.01
CA SER A 444 -1.28 0.24 -30.19
C SER A 444 0.10 -0.32 -29.90
N ILE A 445 0.22 -1.64 -29.82
CA ILE A 445 1.51 -2.30 -29.69
C ILE A 445 2.09 -2.46 -31.09
N LEU A 446 2.95 -1.52 -31.47
CA LEU A 446 3.64 -1.54 -32.76
C LEU A 446 4.92 -2.37 -32.64
N GLU A 447 4.95 -3.51 -33.33
CA GLU A 447 6.10 -4.40 -33.45
C GLU A 447 6.65 -4.33 -34.87
N ARG A 448 7.96 -4.16 -35.00
CA ARG A 448 8.66 -4.38 -36.26
C ARG A 448 9.62 -5.56 -36.13
N ARG A 449 9.69 -6.38 -37.17
CA ARG A 449 10.65 -7.50 -37.26
C ARG A 449 11.72 -7.20 -38.28
N ARG A 450 12.98 -7.27 -37.85
CA ARG A 450 14.16 -7.11 -38.72
C ARG A 450 14.84 -8.44 -38.93
N LYS A 451 15.32 -8.68 -40.16
CA LYS A 451 16.23 -9.78 -40.45
C LYS A 451 17.62 -9.33 -39.99
N SER A 452 18.17 -9.99 -38.97
CA SER A 452 19.56 -9.79 -38.56
C SER A 452 20.49 -10.31 -39.65
N GLN A 453 21.61 -9.63 -39.91
CA GLN A 453 22.65 -10.14 -40.80
C GLN A 453 23.39 -11.34 -40.19
N ASP A 454 23.37 -11.50 -38.87
CA ASP A 454 24.16 -12.51 -38.14
C ASP A 454 23.34 -13.64 -37.47
N SER A 455 22.01 -13.54 -37.41
CA SER A 455 21.14 -14.59 -36.82
C SER A 455 20.01 -15.02 -37.76
N LYS A 456 19.76 -16.33 -37.85
CA LYS A 456 18.67 -16.91 -38.67
C LYS A 456 17.27 -16.47 -38.21
N GLU A 457 17.13 -15.98 -36.98
CA GLU A 457 15.84 -15.52 -36.44
C GLU A 457 15.70 -13.99 -36.49
N PRO A 458 14.50 -13.48 -36.84
CA PRO A 458 14.23 -12.05 -36.89
C PRO A 458 14.10 -11.45 -35.49
N VAL A 459 14.73 -10.29 -35.26
CA VAL A 459 14.65 -9.55 -34.00
C VAL A 459 13.38 -8.69 -33.98
N SER A 460 12.59 -8.80 -32.92
CA SER A 460 11.40 -7.97 -32.69
C SER A 460 11.74 -6.73 -31.86
N GLU A 461 11.41 -5.55 -32.39
CA GLU A 461 11.50 -4.27 -31.68
C GLU A 461 10.10 -3.65 -31.54
N PHE A 462 9.87 -2.97 -30.43
CA PHE A 462 8.60 -2.34 -30.07
C PHE A 462 8.75 -0.84 -29.92
N LEU A 463 7.78 -0.07 -30.41
CA LEU A 463 7.80 1.39 -30.26
C LEU A 463 7.19 1.81 -28.91
N LEU A 464 7.91 2.66 -28.20
CA LEU A 464 7.44 3.34 -27.00
C LEU A 464 7.45 4.86 -27.18
N VAL A 465 6.56 5.51 -26.44
CA VAL A 465 6.38 6.96 -26.40
C VAL A 465 6.50 7.38 -24.93
N LYS A 466 7.25 8.45 -24.68
CA LYS A 466 7.41 8.98 -23.32
C LYS A 466 6.26 9.93 -22.98
N ARG A 467 5.63 9.73 -21.83
CA ARG A 467 4.59 10.64 -21.33
C ARG A 467 5.17 11.99 -20.93
N PRO A 468 4.39 13.09 -21.00
CA PRO A 468 4.82 14.40 -20.53
C PRO A 468 5.31 14.40 -19.07
N ASP A 469 6.16 15.36 -18.70
CA ASP A 469 6.71 15.48 -17.33
C ASP A 469 5.68 15.90 -16.25
N LYS A 470 4.42 16.12 -16.64
CA LYS A 470 3.31 16.48 -15.75
C LYS A 470 2.08 15.64 -16.06
N GLY A 471 1.26 15.41 -15.04
CA GLY A 471 0.00 14.67 -15.16
C GLY A 471 0.10 13.21 -14.72
N LEU A 472 -0.90 12.40 -15.10
CA LEU A 472 -0.97 10.99 -14.74
C LEU A 472 0.19 10.22 -15.40
N LEU A 473 0.95 9.48 -14.58
CA LEU A 473 2.11 8.68 -15.01
C LEU A 473 3.21 9.50 -15.70
N ALA A 474 3.42 10.74 -15.23
CA ALA A 474 4.39 11.67 -15.79
C ALA A 474 5.80 11.06 -15.99
N GLY A 475 6.38 11.30 -17.17
CA GLY A 475 7.73 10.87 -17.54
C GLY A 475 7.93 9.37 -17.77
N MET A 476 6.90 8.54 -17.60
CA MET A 476 6.98 7.08 -17.85
C MET A 476 6.83 6.76 -19.33
N TRP A 477 7.38 5.61 -19.74
CA TRP A 477 7.25 5.10 -21.11
C TRP A 477 5.98 4.27 -21.27
N GLU A 478 5.30 4.44 -22.39
CA GLU A 478 4.12 3.66 -22.75
C GLU A 478 4.07 3.31 -24.24
N PHE A 479 3.25 2.33 -24.63
CA PHE A 479 2.95 2.13 -26.05
C PHE A 479 2.10 3.30 -26.59
N PRO A 480 2.17 3.60 -27.90
CA PRO A 480 1.30 4.58 -28.54
C PRO A 480 -0.16 4.47 -28.08
N THR A 481 -0.65 5.48 -27.38
CA THR A 481 -1.96 5.48 -26.72
C THR A 481 -2.77 6.70 -27.13
N VAL A 482 -4.00 6.47 -27.59
CA VAL A 482 -4.99 7.51 -27.89
C VAL A 482 -5.96 7.60 -26.72
N GLU A 483 -6.03 8.77 -26.09
CA GLU A 483 -6.85 9.00 -24.90
C GLU A 483 -8.33 9.20 -25.25
N GLN A 484 -9.23 9.08 -24.27
CA GLN A 484 -10.68 9.13 -24.49
C GLN A 484 -11.16 10.38 -25.22
N ASP A 485 -10.67 11.56 -24.82
CA ASP A 485 -11.06 12.83 -25.42
C ASP A 485 -10.73 12.85 -26.92
N GLN A 486 -9.57 12.30 -27.28
CA GLN A 486 -9.13 12.18 -28.67
C GLN A 486 -9.98 11.15 -29.45
N LEU A 487 -10.38 10.05 -28.82
CA LEU A 487 -11.30 9.08 -29.44
C LEU A 487 -12.68 9.71 -29.73
N GLN A 488 -13.16 10.59 -28.86
CA GLN A 488 -14.45 11.27 -29.04
C GLN A 488 -14.42 12.32 -30.16
N GLU A 489 -13.35 13.11 -30.27
CA GLU A 489 -13.15 14.07 -31.36
C GLU A 489 -13.16 13.38 -32.74
N ILE A 490 -12.56 12.19 -32.85
CA ILE A 490 -12.46 11.43 -34.10
C ILE A 490 -13.83 10.88 -34.54
N ASN A 491 -14.71 10.53 -33.60
CA ASN A 491 -16.07 10.10 -33.90
C ASN A 491 -16.92 11.22 -34.50
N LEU A 492 -16.79 12.45 -34.00
CA LEU A 492 -17.51 13.63 -34.51
C LEU A 492 -17.10 13.99 -35.95
N THR A 493 -15.83 13.80 -36.29
CA THR A 493 -15.33 14.06 -37.67
C THR A 493 -15.73 12.98 -38.68
N SER A 494 -16.07 11.77 -38.23
CA SER A 494 -16.39 10.63 -39.10
C SER A 494 -17.89 10.52 -39.45
N SER A 495 -18.77 11.20 -38.72
CA SER A 495 -20.22 11.26 -38.97
C SER A 495 -20.66 12.43 -39.86
N GLY A 496 -19.76 13.33 -40.27
CA GLY A 496 -20.05 14.49 -41.12
C GLY A 496 -19.67 14.25 -42.57
N GLY A 497 -20.48 13.49 -43.32
CA GLY A 497 -20.17 13.11 -44.70
C GLY A 497 -21.38 12.98 -45.62
N ALA A 498 -22.19 14.04 -45.76
CA ALA A 498 -22.98 14.34 -46.96
C ALA A 498 -23.71 15.71 -46.81
N GLY A 499 -23.40 16.69 -47.66
CA GLY A 499 -24.24 17.88 -47.86
C GLY A 499 -23.51 19.24 -47.91
N GLY A 500 -23.24 19.70 -49.14
CA GLY A 500 -23.34 21.09 -49.64
C GLY A 500 -22.94 22.31 -48.78
N ARG A 501 -22.01 23.11 -49.33
CA ARG A 501 -21.72 24.52 -48.99
C ARG A 501 -22.96 25.41 -48.84
N SER A 502 -23.02 26.22 -47.77
CA SER A 502 -23.26 27.68 -47.82
C SER A 502 -23.06 28.29 -46.42
N GLY A 503 -22.48 29.49 -46.34
CA GLY A 503 -22.11 30.14 -45.09
C GLY A 503 -23.25 30.90 -44.40
N SER A 504 -23.12 31.10 -43.08
CA SER A 504 -23.43 32.36 -42.39
C SER A 504 -23.13 32.26 -40.90
N ASN A 505 -22.60 33.36 -40.36
CA ASN A 505 -22.44 33.61 -38.93
C ASN A 505 -23.77 33.43 -38.17
N SER A 506 -23.77 32.64 -37.11
CA SER A 506 -24.66 32.91 -35.96
C SER A 506 -24.10 32.32 -34.66
N LYS A 507 -24.06 33.18 -33.64
CA LYS A 507 -23.87 32.84 -32.23
C LYS A 507 -24.89 31.77 -31.82
N THR A 508 -24.47 30.73 -31.11
CA THR A 508 -25.40 29.83 -30.42
C THR A 508 -24.97 29.58 -28.98
N GLN A 509 -25.98 29.66 -28.13
CA GLN A 509 -25.96 29.58 -26.68
C GLN A 509 -25.45 28.22 -26.19
N LYS A 510 -24.78 28.25 -25.04
CA LYS A 510 -24.47 27.09 -24.20
C LYS A 510 -25.78 26.46 -23.73
N SER A 511 -26.22 25.38 -24.39
CA SER A 511 -27.17 24.44 -23.83
C SER A 511 -26.42 23.35 -23.07
N THR A 512 -26.94 23.01 -21.90
CA THR A 512 -26.50 21.94 -21.00
C THR A 512 -26.52 20.57 -21.69
N PRO A 513 -25.50 19.72 -21.53
CA PRO A 513 -25.52 18.37 -22.08
C PRO A 513 -26.44 17.49 -21.23
N SER A 514 -27.43 16.88 -21.89
CA SER A 514 -28.26 15.81 -21.35
C SER A 514 -27.41 14.55 -21.14
N SER A 515 -27.69 13.85 -20.05
CA SER A 515 -27.06 12.60 -19.65
C SER A 515 -27.49 11.45 -20.56
N SER A 516 -26.81 11.25 -21.68
CA SER A 516 -26.77 9.96 -22.37
C SER A 516 -25.32 9.48 -22.41
N SER A 517 -25.05 8.37 -21.74
CA SER A 517 -23.76 7.69 -21.79
C SER A 517 -23.42 7.36 -23.26
N PRO A 518 -22.27 7.80 -23.80
CA PRO A 518 -21.88 7.47 -25.17
C PRO A 518 -21.76 5.95 -25.32
N SER A 519 -22.19 5.41 -26.46
CA SER A 519 -22.02 3.99 -26.77
C SER A 519 -20.52 3.62 -26.80
N PRO A 520 -20.15 2.38 -26.41
CA PRO A 520 -18.76 1.95 -26.44
C PRO A 520 -18.14 2.12 -27.83
N SER A 521 -16.91 2.61 -27.89
CA SER A 521 -16.20 2.74 -29.16
C SER A 521 -16.08 1.38 -29.86
N THR A 522 -16.17 1.34 -31.19
CA THR A 522 -15.93 0.11 -31.96
C THR A 522 -14.44 -0.09 -32.24
N TYR A 523 -14.01 -1.32 -32.49
CA TYR A 523 -12.62 -1.59 -32.88
C TYR A 523 -12.20 -0.79 -34.14
N LYS A 524 -13.09 -0.65 -35.13
CA LYS A 524 -12.83 0.12 -36.35
C LYS A 524 -12.53 1.59 -36.05
N GLN A 525 -13.31 2.22 -35.16
CA GLN A 525 -13.08 3.60 -34.73
C GLN A 525 -11.76 3.76 -33.99
N ARG A 526 -11.47 2.85 -33.05
CA ARG A 526 -10.20 2.87 -32.29
C ARG A 526 -8.99 2.67 -33.19
N SER A 527 -9.04 1.70 -34.12
CA SER A 527 -7.92 1.42 -35.03
C SER A 527 -7.68 2.57 -36.01
N GLU A 528 -8.73 3.24 -36.47
CA GLU A 528 -8.60 4.47 -37.29
C GLU A 528 -7.99 5.63 -36.48
N ALA A 529 -8.40 5.79 -35.22
CA ALA A 529 -7.81 6.79 -34.34
C ALA A 529 -6.32 6.54 -34.09
N SER A 530 -5.96 5.28 -33.82
CA SER A 530 -4.57 4.86 -33.69
C SER A 530 -3.75 5.14 -34.95
N ARG A 531 -4.31 4.92 -36.16
CA ARG A 531 -3.65 5.29 -37.43
C ARG A 531 -3.37 6.78 -37.53
N ARG A 532 -4.38 7.62 -37.30
CA ARG A 532 -4.22 9.08 -37.34
C ARG A 532 -3.20 9.58 -36.33
N TYR A 533 -3.18 8.99 -35.14
CA TYR A 533 -2.19 9.30 -34.12
C TYR A 533 -0.76 8.92 -34.56
N MET A 534 -0.56 7.70 -35.08
CA MET A 534 0.73 7.26 -35.61
C MET A 534 1.20 8.13 -36.78
N ASP A 535 0.32 8.42 -37.75
CA ASP A 535 0.67 9.21 -38.94
C ASP A 535 0.94 10.68 -38.61
N GLY A 536 0.03 11.31 -37.87
CA GLY A 536 0.05 12.76 -37.65
C GLY A 536 0.92 13.19 -36.47
N THR A 537 0.80 12.49 -35.33
CA THR A 537 1.48 12.87 -34.08
C THR A 537 2.88 12.27 -33.98
N LEU A 538 2.99 10.96 -34.26
CA LEU A 538 4.27 10.24 -34.21
C LEU A 538 5.06 10.34 -35.53
N GLN A 539 4.47 10.89 -36.60
CA GLN A 539 5.09 11.05 -37.92
C GLN A 539 5.53 9.71 -38.55
N LEU A 540 4.72 8.66 -38.39
CA LEU A 540 4.98 7.29 -38.88
C LEU A 540 4.20 6.96 -40.17
N ASP A 541 4.08 7.93 -41.07
CA ASP A 541 3.34 7.81 -42.33
C ASP A 541 3.89 6.71 -43.26
N TRP A 542 5.17 6.37 -43.10
CA TRP A 542 5.83 5.27 -43.83
C TRP A 542 5.18 3.89 -43.61
N ILE A 543 4.46 3.69 -42.50
CA ILE A 543 3.76 2.42 -42.23
C ILE A 543 2.73 2.12 -43.33
N LYS A 544 2.09 3.16 -43.90
CA LYS A 544 1.14 3.01 -45.02
C LYS A 544 1.76 2.40 -46.27
N ASN A 545 3.05 2.61 -46.46
CA ASN A 545 3.79 2.17 -47.64
C ASN A 545 4.41 0.78 -47.45
N CYS A 546 4.21 0.14 -46.30
CA CYS A 546 4.69 -1.21 -46.03
C CYS A 546 3.72 -2.25 -46.59
N LYS A 547 4.23 -3.18 -47.40
CA LYS A 547 3.41 -4.22 -48.05
C LYS A 547 2.87 -5.27 -47.09
N ASN A 548 3.55 -5.51 -45.96
CA ASN A 548 3.25 -6.59 -45.02
C ASN A 548 2.93 -6.08 -43.61
N VAL A 549 1.87 -5.26 -43.47
CA VAL A 549 1.37 -4.79 -42.17
C VAL A 549 0.16 -5.63 -41.73
N GLN A 550 0.24 -6.23 -40.55
CA GLN A 550 -0.87 -6.95 -39.93
C GLN A 550 -1.41 -6.16 -38.75
N ARG A 551 -2.74 -6.04 -38.62
CA ARG A 551 -3.42 -5.44 -37.46
C ARG A 551 -4.37 -6.45 -36.85
N ARG A 552 -4.32 -6.63 -35.54
CA ARG A 552 -5.18 -7.57 -34.79
C ARG A 552 -5.73 -6.90 -33.54
N ASP A 553 -7.02 -7.06 -33.29
CA ASP A 553 -7.62 -6.72 -32.00
C ASP A 553 -7.22 -7.79 -30.98
N LEU A 554 -6.59 -7.38 -29.87
CA LEU A 554 -6.23 -8.29 -28.79
C LEU A 554 -7.26 -8.30 -27.66
N GLY A 555 -8.27 -7.42 -27.72
CA GLY A 555 -9.26 -7.25 -26.68
C GLY A 555 -8.91 -6.10 -25.72
N SER A 556 -9.46 -6.16 -24.51
CA SER A 556 -9.43 -5.03 -23.58
C SER A 556 -8.92 -5.42 -22.19
N VAL A 557 -8.18 -4.51 -21.55
CA VAL A 557 -7.65 -4.68 -20.19
C VAL A 557 -8.12 -3.52 -19.32
N GLN A 558 -8.69 -3.84 -18.16
CA GLN A 558 -9.06 -2.83 -17.18
C GLN A 558 -7.94 -2.59 -16.16
N HIS A 559 -7.74 -1.32 -15.83
CA HIS A 559 -6.81 -0.87 -14.80
C HIS A 559 -7.47 0.19 -13.92
N LEU A 560 -7.35 0.02 -12.60
CA LEU A 560 -7.98 0.89 -11.62
C LEU A 560 -6.94 1.82 -11.01
N PHE A 561 -7.15 3.11 -11.16
CA PHE A 561 -6.55 4.17 -10.36
C PHE A 561 -7.50 4.53 -9.22
N SER A 562 -7.01 5.29 -8.23
CA SER A 562 -7.81 5.70 -7.05
C SER A 562 -9.07 6.51 -7.40
N HIS A 563 -9.06 7.18 -8.56
CA HIS A 563 -10.10 8.12 -8.99
C HIS A 563 -10.60 7.83 -10.42
N ILE A 564 -10.00 6.85 -11.12
CA ILE A 564 -10.29 6.52 -12.53
C ILE A 564 -10.29 5.01 -12.71
N ARG A 565 -11.28 4.47 -13.41
CA ARG A 565 -11.24 3.12 -13.97
C ARG A 565 -10.92 3.24 -15.46
N LYS A 566 -9.69 2.91 -15.85
CA LYS A 566 -9.22 3.03 -17.23
C LYS A 566 -9.31 1.69 -17.96
N VAL A 567 -9.93 1.67 -19.12
CA VAL A 567 -10.05 0.53 -20.02
C VAL A 567 -9.10 0.73 -21.20
N TYR A 568 -8.09 -0.11 -21.30
CA TYR A 568 -7.16 -0.14 -22.44
C TYR A 568 -7.68 -1.12 -23.48
N HIS A 569 -8.12 -0.63 -24.63
CA HIS A 569 -8.40 -1.47 -25.79
C HIS A 569 -7.13 -1.63 -26.61
N VAL A 570 -6.69 -2.87 -26.84
CA VAL A 570 -5.34 -3.14 -27.33
C VAL A 570 -5.39 -3.65 -28.76
N GLU A 571 -4.71 -2.95 -29.68
CA GLU A 571 -4.42 -3.47 -31.01
C GLU A 571 -2.94 -3.86 -31.12
N TRP A 572 -2.66 -4.96 -31.82
CA TRP A 572 -1.32 -5.34 -32.25
C TRP A 572 -1.13 -4.94 -33.71
N VAL A 573 -0.07 -4.18 -33.97
CA VAL A 573 0.34 -3.77 -35.32
C VAL A 573 1.70 -4.38 -35.59
N LEU A 574 1.77 -5.38 -36.46
CA LEU A 574 3.00 -6.05 -36.85
C LEU A 574 3.43 -5.61 -38.25
N VAL A 575 4.64 -5.07 -38.37
CA VAL A 575 5.29 -4.76 -39.64
C VAL A 575 6.31 -5.87 -39.94
N LYS A 576 6.00 -6.74 -40.90
CA LYS A 576 6.89 -7.81 -41.37
C LYS A 576 7.73 -7.30 -42.56
N ASP A 577 8.94 -7.82 -42.69
CA ASP A 577 9.84 -7.55 -43.82
C ASP A 577 9.97 -6.06 -44.15
N ILE A 578 10.61 -5.30 -43.25
CA ILE A 578 11.15 -4.00 -43.63
C ILE A 578 12.30 -4.28 -44.62
N VAL A 579 11.95 -4.45 -45.89
CA VAL A 579 12.91 -4.37 -47.00
C VAL A 579 13.44 -2.96 -46.95
N ASP A 580 14.76 -2.81 -46.78
CA ASP A 580 15.56 -1.58 -46.75
C ASP A 580 14.96 -0.43 -47.61
N ASN A 581 13.91 0.21 -47.11
CA ASN A 581 13.20 1.28 -47.81
C ASN A 581 13.80 2.58 -47.30
N SER A 582 14.29 3.41 -48.21
CA SER A 582 15.01 4.67 -47.93
C SER A 582 14.27 5.62 -46.97
N SER A 583 12.94 5.50 -46.87
CA SER A 583 12.09 6.24 -45.93
C SER A 583 12.26 5.83 -44.46
N ALA A 584 12.48 4.55 -44.15
CA ALA A 584 12.72 4.08 -42.78
C ALA A 584 14.14 4.44 -42.30
N ARG A 585 15.13 4.55 -43.22
CA ARG A 585 16.49 5.03 -42.91
C ARG A 585 16.55 6.53 -42.56
N LYS A 586 15.59 7.35 -43.01
CA LYS A 586 15.53 8.77 -42.61
C LYS A 586 15.29 8.96 -41.11
N GLU A 587 14.69 7.98 -40.41
CA GLU A 587 14.66 7.95 -38.95
C GLU A 587 16.03 7.55 -38.35
N GLU A 588 16.77 6.64 -39.00
CA GLU A 588 18.04 6.10 -38.48
C GLU A 588 19.25 7.01 -38.69
N GLY A 589 19.26 7.88 -39.71
CA GLY A 589 20.32 8.87 -39.92
C GLY A 589 20.46 9.93 -38.82
N LYS A 590 19.65 9.84 -37.75
CA LYS A 590 19.67 10.69 -36.55
C LYS A 590 19.99 9.89 -35.27
N LYS A 591 20.74 8.79 -35.36
CA LYS A 591 21.00 7.89 -34.22
C LYS A 591 22.02 8.35 -33.17
N ASP A 592 22.65 9.52 -33.29
CA ASP A 592 23.63 10.01 -32.28
C ASP A 592 23.24 11.29 -31.54
N GLY A 593 21.95 11.64 -31.49
CA GLY A 593 21.51 12.80 -30.72
C GLY A 593 20.14 12.63 -30.11
N LYS A 594 20.07 12.73 -28.77
CA LYS A 594 18.86 13.09 -28.01
C LYS A 594 18.04 14.06 -28.85
N LYS A 595 16.89 13.62 -29.36
CA LYS A 595 15.98 14.47 -30.13
C LYS A 595 15.40 15.51 -29.16
N LYS A 596 16.07 16.65 -28.97
CA LYS A 596 15.38 17.86 -28.50
C LYS A 596 14.31 18.16 -29.55
N SER A 597 13.06 18.17 -29.12
CA SER A 597 11.87 18.36 -29.95
C SER A 597 11.92 19.70 -30.68
N VAL A 598 12.46 19.71 -31.89
CA VAL A 598 12.14 20.76 -32.86
C VAL A 598 10.81 20.37 -33.48
N GLY A 599 9.73 20.89 -32.88
CA GLY A 599 8.34 20.74 -33.35
C GLY A 599 7.56 19.63 -32.66
N GLY A 600 6.93 19.94 -31.51
CA GLY A 600 5.66 19.39 -31.00
C GLY A 600 5.44 17.88 -30.79
N SER A 601 6.22 16.99 -31.38
CA SER A 601 6.03 15.53 -31.30
C SER A 601 6.64 14.96 -30.03
N PRO A 602 5.99 13.96 -29.41
CA PRO A 602 6.48 13.31 -28.20
C PRO A 602 7.79 12.53 -28.45
N GLU A 603 8.57 12.34 -27.39
CA GLU A 603 9.81 11.54 -27.43
C GLU A 603 9.46 10.07 -27.64
N THR A 604 10.13 9.40 -28.59
CA THR A 604 9.87 8.01 -28.97
C THR A 604 11.16 7.18 -29.02
N GLU A 605 11.04 5.89 -28.72
CA GLU A 605 12.17 4.96 -28.71
C GLU A 605 11.73 3.56 -29.14
N TRP A 606 12.58 2.85 -29.89
CA TRP A 606 12.37 1.46 -30.28
C TRP A 606 13.17 0.56 -29.36
N LEU A 607 12.50 -0.32 -28.61
CA LEU A 607 13.13 -1.20 -27.64
C LEU A 607 12.96 -2.67 -28.04
N THR A 608 14.01 -3.45 -27.82
CA THR A 608 13.98 -4.91 -27.84
C THR A 608 13.18 -5.47 -26.66
N VAL A 609 12.89 -6.77 -26.65
CA VAL A 609 12.18 -7.42 -25.53
C VAL A 609 12.98 -7.29 -24.22
N GLU A 610 14.30 -7.41 -24.29
CA GLU A 610 15.22 -7.31 -23.15
C GLU A 610 15.29 -5.90 -22.58
N GLU A 611 15.28 -4.88 -23.45
CA GLU A 611 15.27 -3.47 -23.04
C GLU A 611 13.90 -3.06 -22.49
N LEU A 612 12.82 -3.55 -23.09
CA LEU A 612 11.46 -3.33 -22.61
C LEU A 612 11.26 -3.84 -21.18
N ALA A 613 11.90 -4.95 -20.81
CA ALA A 613 11.88 -5.49 -19.45
C ALA A 613 12.57 -4.58 -18.41
N LYS A 614 13.48 -3.70 -18.86
CA LYS A 614 14.21 -2.74 -18.02
C LYS A 614 13.56 -1.34 -18.02
N ALA A 615 12.69 -1.06 -18.99
CA ALA A 615 12.04 0.23 -19.13
C ALA A 615 11.01 0.50 -18.01
N ALA A 616 10.92 1.76 -17.59
CA ALA A 616 9.96 2.21 -16.57
C ALA A 616 8.53 2.33 -17.15
N ILE A 617 7.85 1.19 -17.29
CA ILE A 617 6.51 1.08 -17.88
C ILE A 617 5.43 0.96 -16.78
N PRO A 618 4.31 1.71 -16.88
CA PRO A 618 3.20 1.60 -15.94
C PRO A 618 2.59 0.20 -15.92
N THR A 619 2.11 -0.25 -14.74
CA THR A 619 1.51 -1.58 -14.59
C THR A 619 0.26 -1.79 -15.47
N GLY A 620 -0.50 -0.75 -15.78
CA GLY A 620 -1.61 -0.81 -16.74
C GLY A 620 -1.15 -1.15 -18.15
N ILE A 621 -0.08 -0.50 -18.60
CA ILE A 621 0.53 -0.70 -19.92
C ILE A 621 1.26 -2.05 -19.99
N ASN A 622 1.93 -2.48 -18.93
CA ASN A 622 2.56 -3.81 -18.91
C ASN A 622 1.53 -4.94 -19.12
N LYS A 623 0.30 -4.78 -18.60
CA LYS A 623 -0.79 -5.75 -18.87
C LYS A 623 -1.20 -5.80 -20.34
N THR A 624 -1.06 -4.71 -21.11
CA THR A 624 -1.36 -4.73 -22.55
C THR A 624 -0.32 -5.56 -23.30
N PHE A 625 0.97 -5.45 -22.93
CA PHE A 625 2.03 -6.29 -23.48
C PHE A 625 1.84 -7.78 -23.14
N GLN A 626 1.44 -8.09 -21.91
CA GLN A 626 1.10 -9.46 -21.51
C GLN A 626 -0.04 -10.05 -22.34
N LEU A 627 -0.98 -9.23 -22.82
CA LEU A 627 -2.05 -9.67 -23.71
C LEU A 627 -1.50 -10.12 -25.06
N LEU A 628 -0.54 -9.37 -25.63
CA LEU A 628 0.16 -9.77 -26.84
C LEU A 628 0.98 -11.05 -26.65
N GLN A 629 1.69 -11.19 -25.52
CA GLN A 629 2.46 -12.40 -25.23
C GLN A 629 1.56 -13.64 -25.14
N LYS A 630 0.40 -13.53 -24.47
CA LYS A 630 -0.61 -14.59 -24.41
C LYS A 630 -1.15 -14.95 -25.79
N TYR A 631 -1.45 -13.95 -26.61
CA TYR A 631 -1.91 -14.16 -27.98
C TYR A 631 -0.87 -14.94 -28.80
N LYS A 632 0.41 -14.53 -28.76
CA LYS A 632 1.50 -15.22 -29.47
C LYS A 632 1.71 -16.65 -28.98
N ALA A 633 1.60 -16.90 -27.67
CA ALA A 633 1.72 -18.24 -27.09
C ALA A 633 0.55 -19.18 -27.49
N GLY A 634 -0.63 -18.62 -27.75
CA GLY A 634 -1.80 -19.38 -28.21
C GLY A 634 -1.77 -19.77 -29.69
N VAL A 635 -1.12 -18.97 -30.55
CA VAL A 635 -1.05 -19.20 -32.00
C VAL A 635 -0.05 -20.31 -32.36
N GLY A 636 0.99 -20.54 -31.55
CA GLY A 636 2.01 -21.58 -31.80
C GLY A 636 1.55 -23.04 -31.65
N LYS A 637 0.24 -23.33 -31.66
CA LYS A 637 -0.32 -24.69 -31.57
C LYS A 637 -0.98 -25.21 -32.86
N ASN A 638 -1.20 -24.36 -33.87
CA ASN A 638 -2.05 -24.72 -35.03
C ASN A 638 -1.41 -24.52 -36.41
N ASP A 639 -0.09 -24.29 -36.52
CA ASP A 639 0.56 -24.18 -37.83
C ASP A 639 1.31 -25.48 -38.15
N ASP A 640 0.56 -26.49 -38.62
CA ASP A 640 1.02 -27.58 -39.49
C ASP A 640 -0.22 -28.18 -40.19
N ASP A 641 -0.80 -27.44 -41.13
CA ASP A 641 -1.19 -27.91 -42.47
C ASP A 641 -2.11 -26.90 -43.18
N GLY A 642 -1.83 -26.71 -44.47
CA GLY A 642 -2.86 -26.50 -45.50
C GLY A 642 -3.58 -25.15 -45.56
N GLY A 643 -3.28 -24.38 -46.62
CA GLY A 643 -4.03 -23.20 -47.00
C GLY A 643 -5.52 -23.48 -47.26
N GLY A 644 -6.33 -22.47 -46.97
CA GLY A 644 -7.76 -22.46 -47.27
C GLY A 644 -8.28 -21.02 -47.22
N ASN A 645 -8.86 -20.63 -48.34
CA ASN A 645 -9.51 -19.35 -48.59
C ASN A 645 -10.83 -19.20 -47.80
N ASP A 646 -11.33 -17.97 -47.79
CA ASP A 646 -12.74 -17.56 -47.69
C ASP A 646 -13.35 -17.21 -46.32
N ASP A 647 -13.75 -15.93 -46.30
CA ASP A 647 -15.07 -15.40 -45.97
C ASP A 647 -15.50 -15.08 -44.53
N ASP A 648 -15.74 -13.77 -44.39
CA ASP A 648 -16.69 -13.10 -43.53
C ASP A 648 -17.96 -13.93 -43.24
N ARG A 649 -18.18 -14.23 -41.96
CA ARG A 649 -19.54 -14.32 -41.42
C ARG A 649 -19.60 -13.93 -39.95
N ALA A 650 -20.16 -12.75 -39.74
CA ALA A 650 -20.74 -12.35 -38.47
C ALA A 650 -21.84 -13.33 -38.06
N VAL A 651 -21.84 -13.78 -36.80
CA VAL A 651 -23.02 -14.39 -36.18
C VAL A 651 -23.29 -13.73 -34.84
N SER A 652 -24.41 -13.02 -34.86
CA SER A 652 -25.16 -12.43 -33.78
C SER A 652 -25.58 -13.42 -32.70
N SER A 653 -25.57 -12.93 -31.47
CA SER A 653 -26.20 -13.52 -30.29
C SER A 653 -27.74 -13.59 -30.42
N SER A 654 -28.32 -14.75 -30.13
CA SER A 654 -29.66 -14.84 -29.55
C SER A 654 -29.74 -16.08 -28.66
N GLY A 655 -30.29 -15.89 -27.46
CA GLY A 655 -30.33 -16.90 -26.41
C GLY A 655 -31.57 -17.81 -26.46
N GLY A 656 -31.51 -18.86 -25.65
CA GLY A 656 -32.70 -19.44 -25.03
C GLY A 656 -32.90 -20.95 -25.17
N LYS A 657 -32.89 -21.60 -23.99
CA LYS A 657 -33.62 -22.82 -23.56
C LYS A 657 -33.06 -24.22 -23.87
N ARG A 658 -32.51 -24.80 -22.79
CA ARG A 658 -32.65 -26.17 -22.22
C ARG A 658 -33.23 -27.26 -23.14
N ARG A 659 -32.49 -28.38 -23.24
CA ARG A 659 -33.01 -29.77 -23.10
C ARG A 659 -31.90 -30.72 -22.62
N LYS A 660 -32.28 -31.61 -21.69
CA LYS A 660 -31.55 -32.77 -21.15
C LYS A 660 -31.44 -33.89 -22.20
N THR A 661 -30.33 -34.64 -22.18
CA THR A 661 -30.18 -36.09 -22.44
C THR A 661 -28.71 -36.44 -22.18
N GLU A 662 -28.39 -37.16 -21.10
CA GLU A 662 -28.17 -38.63 -21.01
C GLU A 662 -26.72 -39.06 -21.30
N ASP A 663 -26.20 -39.83 -20.34
CA ASP A 663 -24.86 -40.44 -20.26
C ASP A 663 -24.60 -41.47 -21.36
N VAL A 664 -23.35 -41.56 -21.84
CA VAL A 664 -22.71 -42.84 -22.20
C VAL A 664 -21.19 -42.75 -22.00
N ASP A 665 -20.67 -43.70 -21.22
CA ASP A 665 -19.26 -44.02 -20.98
C ASP A 665 -18.44 -44.31 -22.25
N GLY A 666 -17.14 -43.95 -22.22
CA GLY A 666 -16.19 -44.25 -23.29
C GLY A 666 -14.74 -44.17 -22.84
N VAL A 667 -14.26 -45.23 -22.19
CA VAL A 667 -12.85 -45.50 -21.86
C VAL A 667 -12.01 -45.66 -23.14
N VAL A 668 -10.96 -44.84 -23.37
CA VAL A 668 -9.80 -45.27 -24.19
C VAL A 668 -8.46 -44.73 -23.66
N LYS A 669 -7.55 -45.70 -23.52
CA LYS A 669 -6.17 -45.73 -23.04
C LYS A 669 -5.17 -44.76 -23.70
N SER A 670 -4.21 -44.37 -22.88
CA SER A 670 -2.93 -43.70 -23.16
C SER A 670 -2.07 -44.33 -24.28
N LYS A 671 -1.36 -43.47 -25.04
CA LYS A 671 -0.04 -43.80 -25.60
C LYS A 671 0.92 -42.62 -25.48
N THR A 672 1.87 -42.77 -24.58
CA THR A 672 3.03 -41.90 -24.34
C THR A 672 4.06 -42.12 -25.46
N LYS A 673 4.55 -41.06 -26.11
CA LYS A 673 5.76 -41.11 -26.95
C LYS A 673 6.79 -40.10 -26.40
N LYS A 674 7.87 -40.64 -25.82
CA LYS A 674 9.05 -39.92 -25.33
C LYS A 674 9.77 -39.24 -26.50
N VAL A 675 10.00 -37.93 -26.41
CA VAL A 675 10.99 -37.20 -27.21
C VAL A 675 11.90 -36.41 -26.26
N LYS A 676 13.20 -36.39 -26.59
CA LYS A 676 14.32 -35.92 -25.78
C LYS A 676 14.24 -34.43 -25.46
N ARG A 677 14.70 -34.06 -24.25
CA ARG A 677 14.85 -32.69 -23.76
C ARG A 677 15.99 -31.99 -24.48
N GLU A 678 15.70 -30.80 -25.01
CA GLU A 678 16.68 -29.74 -25.24
C GLU A 678 16.40 -28.61 -24.24
N ASP A 679 17.47 -28.16 -23.59
CA ASP A 679 17.45 -27.22 -22.48
C ASP A 679 17.23 -25.79 -23.00
N GLY A 680 16.04 -25.23 -22.75
CA GLY A 680 15.74 -23.83 -23.12
C GLY A 680 14.35 -23.33 -22.71
N LEU A 681 13.64 -24.04 -21.83
CA LEU A 681 12.21 -23.82 -21.58
C LEU A 681 11.88 -23.83 -20.09
N SER A 682 12.62 -23.05 -19.28
CA SER A 682 12.42 -22.98 -17.83
C SER A 682 11.37 -21.95 -17.38
N ASP A 683 10.60 -21.33 -18.28
CA ASP A 683 9.70 -20.22 -17.89
C ASP A 683 8.23 -20.34 -18.34
N ILE A 684 7.80 -21.55 -18.76
CA ILE A 684 6.39 -21.81 -19.12
C ILE A 684 5.50 -22.09 -17.89
N SER A 685 6.09 -22.37 -16.73
CA SER A 685 5.34 -22.67 -15.49
C SER A 685 4.60 -21.46 -14.88
N LYS A 686 4.70 -20.27 -15.47
CA LYS A 686 4.04 -19.04 -14.98
C LYS A 686 2.63 -18.81 -15.54
N PHE A 687 2.17 -19.63 -16.49
CA PHE A 687 0.87 -19.42 -17.19
C PHE A 687 -0.18 -20.52 -16.99
N PHE A 688 0.16 -21.62 -16.31
CA PHE A 688 -0.87 -22.54 -15.83
C PHE A 688 -1.53 -21.95 -14.59
N LYS A 689 -2.86 -22.09 -14.51
CA LYS A 689 -3.58 -21.85 -13.26
C LYS A 689 -2.90 -22.74 -12.21
N PRO A 690 -2.33 -22.19 -11.13
CA PRO A 690 -1.59 -23.02 -10.18
C PRO A 690 -2.57 -24.02 -9.56
N ILE A 691 -2.39 -25.30 -9.90
CA ILE A 691 -3.04 -26.41 -9.21
C ILE A 691 -2.13 -26.73 -8.03
N LEU A 692 -2.68 -26.60 -6.83
CA LEU A 692 -2.02 -26.95 -5.59
C LEU A 692 -2.53 -28.31 -5.14
N ALA A 693 -1.61 -29.24 -4.89
CA ALA A 693 -1.89 -30.48 -4.17
C ALA A 693 -1.72 -30.21 -2.68
N LEU A 694 -2.81 -30.37 -1.92
CA LEU A 694 -2.75 -30.45 -0.47
C LEU A 694 -2.25 -31.85 -0.10
N GLN A 695 -1.08 -31.89 0.52
CA GLN A 695 -0.53 -33.11 1.09
C GLN A 695 -0.60 -33.04 2.61
N ILE A 696 -1.05 -34.12 3.23
CA ILE A 696 -0.95 -34.32 4.68
C ILE A 696 -0.04 -35.49 4.99
N LYS A 697 0.56 -35.43 6.17
CA LYS A 697 1.32 -36.51 6.79
C LYS A 697 0.73 -36.67 8.20
N ALA A 698 0.37 -37.88 8.60
CA ALA A 698 -0.09 -38.18 9.95
C ALA A 698 0.34 -39.61 10.34
N GLU A 699 0.54 -39.82 11.63
CA GLU A 699 0.71 -41.15 12.20
C GLU A 699 -0.69 -41.71 12.50
N LEU A 700 -0.96 -42.91 12.01
CA LEU A 700 -2.26 -43.58 12.14
C LEU A 700 -2.05 -44.84 12.97
N GLU A 701 -2.67 -44.89 14.15
CA GLU A 701 -2.60 -46.02 15.08
C GLU A 701 -3.91 -46.80 15.04
N ASN A 702 -3.82 -48.08 14.64
CA ASN A 702 -4.95 -49.02 14.56
C ASN A 702 -6.17 -48.54 13.74
N ILE A 703 -5.95 -47.67 12.75
CA ILE A 703 -6.96 -47.18 11.80
C ILE A 703 -6.49 -47.34 10.35
N THR A 704 -7.40 -47.64 9.42
CA THR A 704 -7.08 -47.90 8.00
C THR A 704 -7.07 -46.66 7.12
N GLU A 705 -7.90 -45.67 7.45
CA GLU A 705 -8.09 -44.49 6.61
C GLU A 705 -8.62 -43.31 7.42
N LEU A 706 -8.27 -42.11 7.00
CA LEU A 706 -8.80 -40.84 7.47
C LEU A 706 -9.48 -40.12 6.29
N ILE A 707 -10.77 -39.85 6.41
CA ILE A 707 -11.62 -39.32 5.33
C ILE A 707 -12.43 -38.13 5.84
N PRO A 708 -12.69 -37.11 5.02
CA PRO A 708 -13.74 -36.12 5.30
C PRO A 708 -15.08 -36.80 5.60
N ALA A 709 -15.77 -36.38 6.66
CA ALA A 709 -16.99 -37.03 7.14
C ALA A 709 -18.09 -37.14 6.09
N ASP A 710 -18.29 -36.08 5.32
CA ASP A 710 -19.35 -35.92 4.33
C ASP A 710 -18.87 -35.11 3.12
N ALA A 711 -19.66 -35.13 2.05
CA ALA A 711 -19.30 -34.47 0.81
C ALA A 711 -19.33 -32.93 0.93
N ASP A 712 -20.06 -32.37 1.90
CA ASP A 712 -20.10 -30.95 2.27
C ASP A 712 -19.08 -30.57 3.37
N HIS A 713 -18.12 -31.47 3.68
CA HIS A 713 -17.06 -31.22 4.65
C HIS A 713 -16.40 -29.85 4.43
N THR A 714 -16.26 -29.10 5.53
CA THR A 714 -15.76 -27.73 5.52
C THR A 714 -14.25 -27.71 5.71
N TRP A 715 -13.54 -27.40 4.63
CA TRP A 715 -12.07 -27.28 4.65
C TRP A 715 -11.65 -25.89 5.10
N HIS A 716 -10.65 -25.80 5.97
CA HIS A 716 -10.16 -24.53 6.52
C HIS A 716 -8.77 -24.20 5.98
N PHE A 717 -8.67 -23.11 5.23
CA PHE A 717 -7.43 -22.71 4.57
C PHE A 717 -6.94 -21.33 5.01
N LYS A 718 -5.62 -21.16 5.12
CA LYS A 718 -4.99 -19.84 5.06
C LYS A 718 -4.69 -19.50 3.62
N VAL A 719 -5.11 -18.30 3.22
CA VAL A 719 -4.94 -17.81 1.85
C VAL A 719 -4.00 -16.62 1.79
N GLN A 720 -3.10 -16.66 0.82
CA GLN A 720 -2.28 -15.53 0.43
C GLN A 720 -2.82 -14.95 -0.88
N CYS A 721 -3.07 -13.64 -0.93
CA CYS A 721 -3.43 -13.02 -2.20
C CYS A 721 -2.23 -12.94 -3.14
N THR A 722 -2.34 -13.39 -4.39
CA THR A 722 -1.21 -13.32 -5.33
C THR A 722 -0.89 -11.90 -5.77
N LYS A 723 -1.85 -10.96 -5.63
CA LYS A 723 -1.66 -9.56 -6.04
C LYS A 723 -0.97 -8.71 -4.97
N CYS A 724 -1.43 -8.75 -3.73
CA CYS A 724 -0.84 -7.95 -2.65
C CYS A 724 0.05 -8.74 -1.70
N ARG A 725 0.18 -10.06 -1.91
CA ARG A 725 1.01 -10.98 -1.10
C ARG A 725 0.65 -11.07 0.39
N GLU A 726 -0.46 -10.45 0.79
CA GLU A 726 -1.00 -10.54 2.14
C GLU A 726 -1.66 -11.89 2.39
N ILE A 727 -1.39 -12.45 3.57
CA ILE A 727 -2.04 -13.64 4.08
C ILE A 727 -3.24 -13.20 4.91
N ASP A 728 -4.42 -13.76 4.64
CA ASP A 728 -5.59 -13.52 5.48
C ASP A 728 -5.30 -14.06 6.88
N SER A 729 -5.51 -13.24 7.90
CA SER A 729 -5.30 -13.62 9.30
C SER A 729 -6.27 -14.69 9.76
N ASN A 730 -7.43 -14.78 9.10
CA ASN A 730 -8.45 -15.76 9.41
C ASN A 730 -8.36 -16.93 8.44
N PHE A 731 -8.61 -18.13 8.94
CA PHE A 731 -8.93 -19.25 8.07
C PHE A 731 -10.21 -18.95 7.32
N ILE A 732 -10.18 -19.24 6.02
CA ILE A 732 -11.36 -19.21 5.17
C ILE A 732 -11.88 -20.63 5.02
N THR A 733 -13.20 -20.75 4.85
CA THR A 733 -13.86 -22.03 4.67
C THR A 733 -14.20 -22.25 3.19
N MET A 734 -14.10 -23.50 2.75
CA MET A 734 -14.50 -23.94 1.42
C MET A 734 -14.96 -25.40 1.52
N ASN A 735 -16.05 -25.77 0.85
CA ASN A 735 -16.44 -27.17 0.70
C ASN A 735 -16.39 -27.59 -0.77
N ALA A 736 -16.46 -28.90 -1.02
CA ALA A 736 -16.31 -29.45 -2.36
C ALA A 736 -17.58 -29.33 -3.23
N ILE A 737 -18.74 -29.03 -2.63
CA ILE A 737 -20.05 -29.03 -3.32
C ILE A 737 -20.54 -27.61 -3.63
N GLU A 738 -20.50 -26.70 -2.65
CA GLU A 738 -21.04 -25.35 -2.85
C GLU A 738 -20.23 -24.62 -3.90
N LYS A 739 -20.92 -23.93 -4.79
CA LYS A 739 -20.31 -23.05 -5.78
C LYS A 739 -20.91 -21.66 -5.65
N ALA A 740 -20.05 -20.66 -5.71
CA ALA A 740 -20.43 -19.26 -5.73
C ALA A 740 -20.17 -18.67 -7.12
N GLU A 741 -21.08 -17.80 -7.57
CA GLU A 741 -20.92 -17.07 -8.82
C GLU A 741 -19.77 -16.05 -8.72
N MET A 742 -18.89 -16.04 -9.73
CA MET A 742 -17.85 -15.03 -9.85
C MET A 742 -18.39 -13.75 -10.51
N GLY A 743 -17.81 -12.61 -10.14
CA GLY A 743 -18.14 -11.32 -10.74
C GLY A 743 -17.82 -11.27 -12.24
N SER A 744 -18.66 -10.54 -12.99
CA SER A 744 -18.47 -10.31 -14.43
C SER A 744 -18.66 -11.55 -15.33
N GLY A 745 -19.48 -12.53 -14.94
CA GLY A 745 -19.86 -13.65 -15.81
C GLY A 745 -18.74 -14.66 -16.07
N ARG A 746 -17.79 -14.81 -15.13
CA ARG A 746 -16.60 -15.65 -15.29
C ARG A 746 -16.79 -17.12 -14.86
N GLY A 747 -18.04 -17.55 -14.65
CA GLY A 747 -18.41 -18.88 -14.15
C GLY A 747 -18.55 -18.93 -12.63
N GLU A 748 -18.56 -20.14 -12.08
CA GLU A 748 -18.69 -20.42 -10.65
C GLU A 748 -17.44 -21.13 -10.11
N ALA A 749 -17.19 -21.04 -8.80
CA ALA A 749 -16.09 -21.73 -8.13
C ALA A 749 -16.47 -22.09 -6.68
N ASN A 750 -15.83 -23.11 -6.09
CA ASN A 750 -16.08 -23.51 -4.70
C ASN A 750 -15.79 -22.42 -3.67
N LEU A 751 -14.85 -21.52 -3.98
CA LEU A 751 -14.56 -20.33 -3.20
C LEU A 751 -14.50 -19.14 -4.14
N VAL A 752 -15.29 -18.10 -3.84
CA VAL A 752 -15.18 -16.78 -4.45
C VAL A 752 -15.03 -15.76 -3.33
N MET A 753 -13.89 -15.07 -3.29
CA MET A 753 -13.62 -14.08 -2.25
C MET A 753 -12.94 -12.84 -2.81
N LYS A 754 -13.19 -11.70 -2.18
CA LYS A 754 -12.42 -10.48 -2.43
C LYS A 754 -11.37 -10.35 -1.35
N CYS A 755 -10.10 -10.29 -1.76
CA CYS A 755 -8.99 -10.07 -0.85
C CYS A 755 -9.29 -8.88 0.08
N LYS A 756 -9.22 -9.09 1.40
CA LYS A 756 -9.56 -8.05 2.39
C LYS A 756 -8.70 -6.79 2.24
N PHE A 757 -7.47 -6.97 1.75
CA PHE A 757 -6.46 -5.92 1.60
C PHE A 757 -6.57 -5.17 0.26
N CYS A 758 -6.47 -5.86 -0.88
CA CYS A 758 -6.45 -5.21 -2.21
C CYS A 758 -7.79 -5.25 -2.96
N LYS A 759 -8.83 -5.82 -2.34
CA LYS A 759 -10.20 -5.99 -2.88
C LYS A 759 -10.30 -6.75 -4.20
N CYS A 760 -9.21 -7.38 -4.65
CA CYS A 760 -9.22 -8.18 -5.85
C CYS A 760 -9.97 -9.47 -5.61
N GLU A 761 -10.89 -9.76 -6.51
CA GLU A 761 -11.62 -11.01 -6.53
C GLU A 761 -10.67 -12.14 -6.91
N SER A 762 -10.73 -13.21 -6.13
CA SER A 762 -9.93 -14.40 -6.23
C SER A 762 -10.86 -15.60 -6.05
N SER A 763 -10.48 -16.73 -6.63
CA SER A 763 -11.27 -17.94 -6.52
C SER A 763 -10.40 -19.18 -6.35
N ALA A 764 -10.99 -20.21 -5.75
CA ALA A 764 -10.43 -21.55 -5.71
C ALA A 764 -11.53 -22.57 -6.02
N ASP A 765 -11.18 -23.65 -6.72
CA ASP A 765 -12.10 -24.73 -7.10
C ASP A 765 -11.37 -26.07 -6.90
N PHE A 766 -12.05 -27.08 -6.36
CA PHE A 766 -11.45 -28.42 -6.28
C PHE A 766 -11.29 -28.98 -7.69
N ALA A 767 -10.04 -29.29 -8.08
CA ALA A 767 -9.73 -29.83 -9.40
C ALA A 767 -10.04 -31.33 -9.51
N SER A 768 -10.06 -32.04 -8.38
CA SER A 768 -10.51 -33.42 -8.25
C SER A 768 -11.31 -33.60 -6.96
N LYS A 769 -12.11 -34.66 -6.86
CA LYS A 769 -12.71 -35.06 -5.58
C LYS A 769 -11.61 -35.31 -4.54
N PRO A 770 -11.77 -34.86 -3.29
CA PRO A 770 -10.88 -35.24 -2.21
C PRO A 770 -10.82 -36.75 -2.04
N VAL A 771 -9.66 -37.25 -1.61
CA VAL A 771 -9.38 -38.68 -1.42
C VAL A 771 -8.96 -38.95 0.02
N ALA A 772 -9.15 -40.19 0.45
CA ALA A 772 -8.77 -40.67 1.78
C ALA A 772 -7.25 -40.60 2.01
N TYR A 773 -6.85 -40.39 3.26
CA TYR A 773 -5.48 -40.63 3.72
C TYR A 773 -5.39 -42.04 4.31
N GLU A 774 -4.82 -42.97 3.55
CA GLU A 774 -4.77 -44.39 3.88
C GLU A 774 -3.56 -44.76 4.76
N ILE A 775 -3.70 -45.82 5.57
CA ILE A 775 -2.66 -46.36 6.47
C ILE A 775 -1.34 -46.70 5.76
N GLU A 776 -1.38 -47.07 4.47
CA GLU A 776 -0.18 -47.31 3.66
C GLU A 776 0.71 -46.07 3.54
N ASN A 777 0.11 -44.89 3.70
CA ASN A 777 0.76 -43.59 3.68
C ASN A 777 1.11 -43.07 5.07
N SER A 778 0.89 -43.82 6.14
CA SER A 778 1.21 -43.37 7.50
C SER A 778 2.67 -42.91 7.62
N ASP A 779 2.87 -41.80 8.33
CA ASP A 779 4.14 -41.08 8.46
C ASP A 779 4.75 -40.58 7.12
N LYS A 780 3.98 -40.64 6.02
CA LYS A 780 4.37 -40.13 4.69
C LYS A 780 3.39 -39.08 4.20
N TYR A 781 3.91 -38.11 3.45
CA TYR A 781 3.08 -37.12 2.78
C TYR A 781 2.30 -37.74 1.62
N ALA A 782 0.98 -37.73 1.70
CA ALA A 782 0.08 -38.13 0.61
C ALA A 782 -0.89 -37.02 0.24
N THR A 783 -1.23 -36.93 -1.04
CA THR A 783 -2.14 -35.91 -1.58
C THR A 783 -3.58 -36.28 -1.30
N ILE A 784 -4.30 -35.44 -0.54
CA ILE A 784 -5.71 -35.66 -0.20
C ILE A 784 -6.67 -34.76 -0.97
N ALA A 785 -6.19 -33.65 -1.55
CA ALA A 785 -7.00 -32.78 -2.39
C ALA A 785 -6.14 -32.05 -3.43
N THR A 786 -6.71 -31.75 -4.59
CA THR A 786 -6.10 -30.87 -5.60
C THR A 786 -7.01 -29.68 -5.85
N ILE A 787 -6.44 -28.47 -5.84
CA ILE A 787 -7.21 -27.22 -5.81
C ILE A 787 -6.64 -26.27 -6.86
N GLU A 788 -7.49 -25.84 -7.79
CA GLU A 788 -7.18 -24.83 -8.79
C GLU A 788 -7.36 -23.44 -8.18
N CYS A 789 -6.30 -22.64 -8.09
CA CYS A 789 -6.38 -21.30 -7.51
C CYS A 789 -6.23 -20.18 -8.56
N ARG A 790 -7.00 -19.10 -8.42
CA ARG A 790 -6.91 -17.87 -9.23
C ARG A 790 -6.90 -16.63 -8.35
N GLY A 791 -5.86 -15.82 -8.43
CA GLY A 791 -5.75 -14.59 -7.63
C GLY A 791 -5.36 -14.79 -6.15
N LEU A 792 -5.27 -16.04 -5.71
CA LEU A 792 -4.81 -16.46 -4.39
C LEU A 792 -3.90 -17.70 -4.48
N GLU A 793 -3.13 -17.94 -3.43
CA GLU A 793 -2.36 -19.17 -3.16
C GLU A 793 -2.80 -19.67 -1.77
N LEU A 794 -3.03 -20.99 -1.63
CA LEU A 794 -3.25 -21.60 -0.32
C LEU A 794 -1.91 -21.83 0.35
N VAL A 795 -1.75 -21.34 1.58
CA VAL A 795 -0.46 -21.32 2.31
C VAL A 795 -0.53 -22.03 3.66
N GLY A 796 -1.72 -22.44 4.11
CA GLY A 796 -1.90 -23.23 5.32
C GLY A 796 -3.23 -23.96 5.29
N PHE A 797 -3.30 -25.07 6.01
CA PHE A 797 -4.47 -25.92 6.13
C PHE A 797 -4.62 -26.38 7.57
N GLU A 798 -5.85 -26.38 8.08
CA GLU A 798 -6.19 -26.84 9.42
C GLU A 798 -7.35 -27.82 9.30
N PRO A 799 -7.16 -29.12 9.60
CA PRO A 799 -8.18 -30.13 9.38
C PRO A 799 -9.42 -29.94 10.25
N ARG A 800 -9.30 -29.41 11.48
CA ARG A 800 -10.41 -29.16 12.43
C ARG A 800 -11.38 -30.35 12.55
N SER A 801 -12.65 -30.12 12.88
CA SER A 801 -13.68 -31.14 13.05
C SER A 801 -14.35 -31.59 11.75
N GLY A 802 -14.98 -32.77 11.81
CA GLY A 802 -15.73 -33.35 10.70
C GLY A 802 -14.93 -34.38 9.91
N TRP A 803 -14.04 -35.13 10.57
CA TRP A 803 -13.34 -36.27 9.98
C TRP A 803 -13.95 -37.59 10.42
N LYS A 804 -13.77 -38.61 9.58
CA LYS A 804 -14.09 -40.00 9.87
C LYS A 804 -12.83 -40.84 9.77
N ALA A 805 -12.67 -41.77 10.71
CA ALA A 805 -11.64 -42.80 10.64
C ALA A 805 -12.26 -44.18 10.79
N LYS A 806 -11.59 -45.19 10.26
CA LYS A 806 -12.06 -46.58 10.33
C LYS A 806 -11.03 -47.44 11.07
N GLY A 807 -11.45 -48.13 12.11
CA GLY A 807 -10.62 -49.06 12.88
C GLY A 807 -10.13 -50.23 12.02
N ALA A 808 -8.85 -50.57 12.15
CA ALA A 808 -8.19 -51.53 11.26
C ALA A 808 -8.67 -52.97 11.43
N GLU A 809 -8.93 -53.39 12.67
CA GLU A 809 -9.32 -54.77 13.00
C GLU A 809 -10.84 -54.97 13.01
N SER A 810 -11.60 -54.04 13.62
CA SER A 810 -13.05 -54.16 13.78
C SER A 810 -13.86 -53.59 12.61
N GLY A 811 -13.27 -52.70 11.81
CA GLY A 811 -13.99 -51.89 10.84
C GLY A 811 -14.93 -50.84 11.45
N THR A 812 -14.88 -50.60 12.77
CA THR A 812 -15.66 -49.55 13.45
C THR A 812 -15.35 -48.20 12.81
N VAL A 813 -16.39 -47.44 12.47
CA VAL A 813 -16.25 -46.08 11.93
C VAL A 813 -16.41 -45.09 13.07
N PHE A 814 -15.38 -44.27 13.28
CA PHE A 814 -15.36 -43.16 14.22
C PHE A 814 -15.74 -41.90 13.45
N GLU A 815 -16.80 -41.22 13.86
CA GLU A 815 -17.32 -40.01 13.22
C GLU A 815 -17.04 -38.76 14.08
N ASP A 816 -17.22 -37.58 13.48
CA ASP A 816 -17.03 -36.28 14.13
C ASP A 816 -15.66 -36.07 14.81
N ILE A 817 -14.61 -36.69 14.27
CA ILE A 817 -13.25 -36.52 14.74
C ILE A 817 -12.83 -35.05 14.59
N ASP A 818 -12.36 -34.46 15.69
CA ASP A 818 -11.80 -33.11 15.76
C ASP A 818 -10.28 -33.14 15.84
N LEU A 819 -9.63 -32.62 14.80
CA LEU A 819 -8.18 -32.53 14.67
C LEU A 819 -7.67 -31.09 14.86
N THR A 820 -8.43 -30.25 15.58
CA THR A 820 -8.02 -28.86 15.87
C THR A 820 -6.71 -28.81 16.67
N ASP A 821 -6.50 -29.74 17.60
CA ASP A 821 -5.31 -29.80 18.45
C ASP A 821 -4.14 -30.58 17.81
N GLY A 822 -4.36 -31.16 16.63
CA GLY A 822 -3.33 -31.87 15.84
C GLY A 822 -3.19 -33.36 16.16
N ASP A 823 -3.96 -33.86 17.11
CA ASP A 823 -4.08 -35.26 17.47
C ASP A 823 -5.53 -35.63 17.82
N TRP A 824 -5.80 -36.94 17.82
CA TRP A 824 -7.04 -37.54 18.27
C TRP A 824 -6.75 -38.95 18.75
N ALA A 825 -7.39 -39.38 19.82
CA ALA A 825 -7.30 -40.73 20.32
C ALA A 825 -8.64 -41.19 20.89
N ASP A 826 -8.96 -42.46 20.68
CA ASP A 826 -10.16 -43.11 21.21
C ASP A 826 -9.87 -44.59 21.46
N TYR A 827 -10.86 -45.34 21.93
CA TYR A 827 -10.73 -46.77 22.22
C TYR A 827 -11.78 -47.58 21.45
N ASP A 828 -11.33 -48.53 20.63
CA ASP A 828 -12.23 -49.38 19.87
C ASP A 828 -12.71 -50.56 20.71
N GLU A 829 -13.91 -50.43 21.27
CA GLU A 829 -14.52 -51.46 22.13
C GLU A 829 -14.66 -52.83 21.44
N LYS A 830 -14.72 -52.89 20.10
CA LYS A 830 -14.87 -54.17 19.38
C LYS A 830 -13.56 -54.91 19.17
N SER A 831 -12.45 -54.19 19.04
CA SER A 831 -11.11 -54.80 18.88
C SER A 831 -10.31 -54.80 20.17
N GLU A 832 -10.78 -54.09 21.20
CA GLU A 832 -10.08 -53.86 22.47
C GLU A 832 -8.69 -53.21 22.29
N LEU A 833 -8.55 -52.36 21.27
CA LEU A 833 -7.31 -51.65 20.95
C LEU A 833 -7.53 -50.12 20.99
N PRO A 834 -6.51 -49.34 21.43
CA PRO A 834 -6.54 -47.90 21.26
C PRO A 834 -6.45 -47.55 19.78
N VAL A 835 -7.15 -46.51 19.35
CA VAL A 835 -7.07 -45.94 18.00
C VAL A 835 -6.61 -44.49 18.10
N GLY A 836 -5.82 -44.03 17.13
CA GLY A 836 -5.25 -42.70 17.22
C GLY A 836 -4.79 -42.11 15.89
N ILE A 837 -4.80 -40.78 15.84
CA ILE A 837 -4.22 -39.95 14.80
C ILE A 837 -3.30 -38.96 15.51
N SER A 838 -2.05 -38.87 15.10
CA SER A 838 -1.14 -37.89 15.69
C SER A 838 -0.15 -37.34 14.67
N SER A 839 0.64 -36.35 15.09
CA SER A 839 1.71 -35.75 14.28
C SER A 839 1.24 -35.23 12.92
N ILE A 840 0.03 -34.63 12.87
CA ILE A 840 -0.53 -34.16 11.61
C ILE A 840 0.21 -32.93 11.10
N GLU A 841 0.80 -33.06 9.91
CA GLU A 841 1.46 -31.99 9.18
C GLU A 841 0.79 -31.80 7.83
N SER A 842 0.76 -30.57 7.34
CA SER A 842 0.22 -30.27 6.01
C SER A 842 1.15 -29.38 5.20
N LYS A 843 1.15 -29.57 3.88
CA LYS A 843 1.86 -28.71 2.94
C LYS A 843 1.15 -28.63 1.60
N PHE A 844 1.38 -27.53 0.90
CA PHE A 844 0.93 -27.35 -0.49
C PHE A 844 2.08 -27.55 -1.46
N VAL A 845 1.88 -28.40 -2.46
CA VAL A 845 2.85 -28.65 -3.53
C VAL A 845 2.25 -28.18 -4.85
N LYS A 846 3.01 -27.40 -5.62
CA LYS A 846 2.61 -27.00 -6.98
C LYS A 846 2.67 -28.21 -7.90
N VAL A 847 1.53 -28.59 -8.46
CA VAL A 847 1.44 -29.65 -9.47
C VAL A 847 1.87 -29.04 -10.81
N LYS A 848 2.81 -29.71 -11.50
CA LYS A 848 3.38 -29.26 -12.78
C LYS A 848 2.43 -29.42 -13.95
#